data_AF-D7CFR1-F1
#
_entry.id   AF-D7CFR1-F1
#
_cell.length_a   1.000
_cell.length_b   1.000
_cell.length_c   1.000
_cell.angle_alpha   90.00
_cell.angle_beta   90.00
_cell.angle_gamma   90.00
#
_symmetry.space_group_name_H-M   'P 1'
#
loop_
_entity.id
_entity.type
_entity.pdbx_description
1 polymer ?
#
loop_
_entity_poly.entity_id
_entity_poly.type
_entity_poly.pdbx_seq_one_letter_code
_entity_poly.pdbx_strand_id
1 'polypeptide(L)'
;MNEPVDRRHFLATTASGAAAVALTAAAGGTAMGPGPPPPASGAAAVALTAAAGGTAMAAAPATSTGPAAPRGRARALTGVRPFPLGAVTLLPSAFKDNQSRNTAYLRYVDIDRLLHTFRLNVGLASSAQPCGGWESPTTELRGHSTGHLLSGLALSYANTGDTALLDKGRKLVSALAACQAKSPAAGYGQGYLSAFPENFFDRLESGSGVWAPYYTIHKIMAGLVDQHRLAGNAEALDVVERQAAWVDTRTGKLGYDQMQRVLQTEFGGMNEVLADLHAITGDTRWLRVAERFTHARVFDPLARNEDQLAGLHANTQIPKMVGALRLWEQGLNSRYRTIGENFWKIVTDHHTYVIGGNSNGEAFHEPDAIAAQLSNNCCENCNSYNMLKLTRLIHFHAPDRTDLLDYYERTLFNQMLGEQDPDSAHGFNIYYTGLAPGAFKQQPSFMGTDPNQYSTDYNNFSCDHGSGMETQAKFADTIYTYADRSLLVNLFIPSELRWQEKAITWRQNTGFPDQQTTTLTVASGAASLELRVRIPAWATGARAALNGTTLPDQPKPGSWLVIDRSWKAGDRVDVTLPMALKLDPTPDDPDVQAVLYGPVVLAGAYGNRPNMTMPRLVKDSVRQQSGSTLKFTATASGETVTLLPIARVHHQNYNVYWLTGEPPTPPPAFAAWHRFDETGGTSAADATGNGKTATLTGGASWTTGRTGGAVALNGTDGYIALADDLLAGATAYSVAAWVRLDGQAVEWSRIFDIGTGVTANMFLTPRADSGKLRFAITAGGGGAEQRIEADPLPTGQWTHVAVAYGSGTAVLYVDGREVGRNAQVTVEPRHFGNHLRAAYLGKSQYPDPYLKGAIDDFRVYGRTLTAAEVTTLAQ
;
A
#
# COMPACT_ATOMS: atom_id res chain seq x y z
N MET A 1 20.07 -17.35 17.38
CA MET A 1 18.98 -16.38 17.17
C MET A 1 18.67 -16.47 15.69
N ASN A 2 17.53 -17.04 15.33
CA ASN A 2 17.18 -17.27 13.92
C ASN A 2 16.30 -16.11 13.45
N GLU A 3 16.62 -15.53 12.30
CA GLU A 3 15.79 -14.51 11.69
C GLU A 3 14.43 -15.11 11.26
N PRO A 4 13.33 -14.33 11.32
CA PRO A 4 12.06 -14.75 10.77
C PRO A 4 12.16 -14.87 9.24
N VAL A 5 11.69 -15.99 8.71
CA VAL A 5 11.72 -16.28 7.27
C VAL A 5 10.76 -15.37 6.51
N ASP A 6 11.30 -14.32 5.89
CA ASP A 6 10.61 -13.48 4.91
C ASP A 6 10.28 -14.26 3.62
N ARG A 7 9.22 -13.86 2.92
CA ARG A 7 8.74 -14.42 1.64
C ARG A 7 9.85 -14.49 0.58
N ARG A 8 10.83 -13.57 0.64
CA ARG A 8 12.07 -13.59 -0.18
C ARG A 8 12.87 -14.89 -0.05
N HIS A 9 12.94 -15.50 1.14
CA HIS A 9 13.75 -16.70 1.36
C HIS A 9 13.06 -17.98 0.82
N PHE A 10 11.72 -18.03 0.85
CA PHE A 10 10.97 -19.21 0.41
C PHE A 10 11.00 -19.37 -1.11
N LEU A 11 10.94 -18.26 -1.86
CA LEU A 11 11.07 -18.26 -3.33
C LEU A 11 12.46 -18.71 -3.82
N ALA A 12 13.48 -18.71 -2.95
CA ALA A 12 14.83 -19.17 -3.27
C ALA A 12 15.10 -20.64 -2.89
N THR A 13 14.35 -21.22 -1.95
CA THR A 13 14.74 -22.47 -1.26
C THR A 13 13.87 -23.70 -1.53
N THR A 14 12.81 -23.62 -2.34
CA THR A 14 12.01 -24.80 -2.75
C THR A 14 12.72 -25.77 -3.72
N ALA A 15 14.04 -25.67 -3.88
CA ALA A 15 14.84 -26.51 -4.78
C ALA A 15 15.37 -27.81 -4.13
N SER A 16 15.24 -28.01 -2.81
CA SER A 16 15.94 -29.12 -2.14
C SER A 16 15.30 -29.67 -0.85
N GLY A 17 14.91 -30.95 -0.91
CA GLY A 17 15.31 -31.96 0.09
C GLY A 17 14.47 -32.12 1.37
N ALA A 18 13.89 -33.30 1.57
CA ALA A 18 13.17 -33.70 2.78
C ALA A 18 13.99 -34.63 3.70
N ALA A 19 13.78 -34.52 5.03
CA ALA A 19 14.02 -35.49 6.12
C ALA A 19 14.29 -34.73 7.45
N ALA A 20 14.05 -35.22 8.68
CA ALA A 20 13.15 -36.26 9.21
C ALA A 20 13.17 -36.24 10.77
N VAL A 21 12.07 -36.66 11.42
CA VAL A 21 12.01 -37.45 12.69
C VAL A 21 12.36 -36.81 14.08
N ALA A 22 11.47 -37.08 15.08
CA ALA A 22 11.72 -37.45 16.51
C ALA A 22 11.08 -36.63 17.68
N LEU A 23 10.12 -37.30 18.35
CA LEU A 23 9.91 -37.48 19.81
C LEU A 23 9.79 -36.32 20.83
N THR A 24 8.54 -36.09 21.26
CA THR A 24 8.00 -36.33 22.63
C THR A 24 8.85 -36.12 23.91
N ALA A 25 8.43 -35.10 24.69
CA ALA A 25 7.67 -35.22 25.96
C ALA A 25 8.34 -35.10 27.36
N ALA A 26 7.52 -34.52 28.26
CA ALA A 26 7.46 -34.62 29.73
C ALA A 26 8.47 -33.82 30.59
N ALA A 27 8.13 -33.36 31.81
CA ALA A 27 6.84 -33.01 32.44
C ALA A 27 7.07 -32.36 33.83
N GLY A 28 6.05 -31.66 34.38
CA GLY A 28 5.90 -31.36 35.81
C GLY A 28 6.32 -29.94 36.25
N GLY A 29 5.58 -29.26 37.14
CA GLY A 29 4.29 -29.60 37.74
C GLY A 29 3.91 -28.71 38.94
N THR A 30 2.64 -28.78 39.38
CA THR A 30 2.07 -28.34 40.69
C THR A 30 2.12 -26.84 41.07
N ALA A 31 1.26 -26.29 41.94
CA ALA A 31 -0.12 -26.58 42.38
C ALA A 31 -0.63 -25.45 43.32
N MET A 32 -1.94 -25.41 43.59
CA MET A 32 -2.64 -24.61 44.64
C MET A 32 -2.65 -23.09 44.45
N GLY A 33 -3.60 -22.31 44.99
CA GLY A 33 -4.79 -22.59 45.81
C GLY A 33 -5.57 -21.28 46.10
N PRO A 34 -6.83 -21.32 46.60
CA PRO A 34 -7.81 -20.24 46.38
C PRO A 34 -8.17 -19.38 47.61
N GLY A 35 -8.83 -18.23 47.42
CA GLY A 35 -9.54 -17.51 48.49
C GLY A 35 -10.12 -16.13 48.08
N PRO A 36 -11.36 -15.72 48.48
CA PRO A 36 -12.07 -14.58 47.88
C PRO A 36 -12.45 -13.43 48.87
N PRO A 37 -13.70 -12.89 48.99
CA PRO A 37 -14.06 -11.47 48.76
C PRO A 37 -14.55 -10.77 50.09
N PRO A 38 -15.43 -9.71 50.20
CA PRO A 38 -16.24 -8.97 49.20
C PRO A 38 -16.23 -7.39 49.25
N PRO A 39 -17.28 -6.57 49.60
CA PRO A 39 -17.86 -5.68 48.56
C PRO A 39 -18.39 -4.24 48.95
N ALA A 40 -18.91 -3.56 47.91
CA ALA A 40 -20.22 -2.83 47.86
C ALA A 40 -20.39 -1.31 48.15
N SER A 41 -21.40 -0.77 47.43
CA SER A 41 -22.16 0.51 47.58
C SER A 41 -21.52 1.83 47.12
N GLY A 42 -22.24 2.79 46.51
CA GLY A 42 -23.64 2.80 46.06
C GLY A 42 -24.10 4.12 45.40
N ALA A 43 -25.27 4.06 44.72
CA ALA A 43 -26.33 5.07 44.42
C ALA A 43 -26.17 6.56 44.86
N ALA A 44 -26.81 7.59 44.24
CA ALA A 44 -27.86 7.69 43.20
C ALA A 44 -27.91 9.11 42.55
N ALA A 45 -28.81 9.31 41.58
CA ALA A 45 -29.03 10.54 40.79
C ALA A 45 -30.11 11.49 41.36
N VAL A 46 -30.13 12.76 40.89
CA VAL A 46 -31.32 13.64 40.78
C VAL A 46 -31.22 14.51 39.52
N ALA A 47 -32.34 14.78 38.87
CA ALA A 47 -32.49 15.72 37.75
C ALA A 47 -33.58 16.78 38.08
N LEU A 48 -33.60 17.92 37.38
CA LEU A 48 -34.66 18.94 37.50
C LEU A 48 -34.81 19.78 36.21
N THR A 49 -36.04 20.20 35.92
CA THR A 49 -36.48 20.99 34.76
C THR A 49 -37.39 22.14 35.19
N ALA A 50 -37.45 23.25 34.42
CA ALA A 50 -38.52 24.26 34.42
C ALA A 50 -38.37 25.25 33.23
N ALA A 51 -39.40 26.08 32.93
CA ALA A 51 -39.52 26.84 31.67
C ALA A 51 -40.27 28.20 31.76
N ALA A 52 -40.29 28.94 30.62
CA ALA A 52 -41.36 29.82 30.07
C ALA A 52 -41.39 31.37 30.27
N GLY A 53 -41.89 32.07 29.21
CA GLY A 53 -42.41 33.49 29.15
C GLY A 53 -41.48 34.56 28.50
N GLY A 54 -41.91 35.55 27.67
CA GLY A 54 -43.20 35.86 27.00
C GLY A 54 -43.22 37.19 26.15
N THR A 55 -44.21 37.32 25.23
CA THR A 55 -44.88 38.55 24.63
C THR A 55 -44.21 39.63 23.72
N ALA A 56 -44.49 39.51 22.40
CA ALA A 56 -45.04 40.44 21.36
C ALA A 56 -44.94 42.01 21.31
N MET A 57 -44.71 42.54 20.09
CA MET A 57 -45.32 43.76 19.48
C MET A 57 -45.27 43.71 17.92
N ALA A 58 -45.89 44.65 17.18
CA ALA A 58 -46.13 44.61 15.71
C ALA A 58 -45.73 45.95 15.01
N ALA A 59 -45.89 46.23 13.69
CA ALA A 59 -46.69 45.64 12.60
C ALA A 59 -46.17 46.06 11.18
N ALA A 60 -47.03 45.90 10.15
CA ALA A 60 -47.02 46.47 8.77
C ALA A 60 -46.23 45.72 7.64
N PRO A 61 -46.69 45.79 6.36
CA PRO A 61 -46.39 44.76 5.35
C PRO A 61 -45.31 45.15 4.32
N ALA A 62 -44.53 44.16 3.89
CA ALA A 62 -43.66 44.25 2.72
C ALA A 62 -43.67 42.96 1.89
N THR A 63 -43.62 43.14 0.58
CA THR A 63 -43.53 42.17 -0.52
C THR A 63 -42.89 40.81 -0.19
N SER A 64 -43.51 39.73 -0.68
CA SER A 64 -43.05 38.35 -0.53
C SER A 64 -41.67 38.10 -1.16
N THR A 65 -40.64 38.13 -0.34
CA THR A 65 -39.43 37.32 -0.57
C THR A 65 -39.75 35.88 -0.15
N GLY A 66 -39.38 34.90 -1.00
CA GLY A 66 -39.47 33.49 -0.61
C GLY A 66 -38.59 33.23 0.62
N PRO A 67 -38.94 32.26 1.50
CA PRO A 67 -38.18 32.03 2.71
C PRO A 67 -36.74 31.63 2.37
N ALA A 68 -35.78 32.43 2.85
CA ALA A 68 -34.38 32.05 2.80
C ALA A 68 -34.22 30.69 3.49
N ALA A 69 -33.60 29.73 2.79
CA ALA A 69 -33.45 28.38 3.31
C ALA A 69 -32.70 28.42 4.67
N PRO A 70 -33.27 27.87 5.76
CA PRO A 70 -32.67 27.96 7.08
C PRO A 70 -31.41 27.10 7.12
N ARG A 71 -30.23 27.74 7.03
CA ARG A 71 -28.96 27.06 7.27
C ARG A 71 -28.81 26.80 8.76
N GLY A 72 -28.90 25.52 9.16
CA GLY A 72 -28.37 25.08 10.44
C GLY A 72 -26.86 25.32 10.50
N ARG A 73 -26.36 25.72 11.68
CA ARG A 73 -24.93 25.64 11.98
C ARG A 73 -24.58 24.15 11.98
N ALA A 74 -23.63 23.72 11.15
CA ALA A 74 -23.33 22.29 10.95
C ALA A 74 -23.13 21.59 12.31
N ARG A 75 -24.04 20.69 12.65
CA ARG A 75 -23.98 19.92 13.91
C ARG A 75 -22.85 18.90 13.80
N ALA A 76 -22.06 18.74 14.85
CA ALA A 76 -21.11 17.64 14.93
C ALA A 76 -21.85 16.30 14.77
N LEU A 77 -21.44 15.48 13.81
CA LEU A 77 -22.07 14.19 13.54
C LEU A 77 -21.45 13.11 14.42
N THR A 78 -22.31 12.25 14.98
CA THR A 78 -21.89 11.10 15.79
C THR A 78 -22.66 9.87 15.32
N GLY A 79 -21.99 8.71 15.26
CA GLY A 79 -22.62 7.47 14.83
C GLY A 79 -23.00 7.47 13.35
N VAL A 80 -22.11 7.96 12.48
CA VAL A 80 -22.27 7.81 11.02
C VAL A 80 -22.18 6.34 10.65
N ARG A 81 -23.09 5.90 9.79
CA ARG A 81 -23.26 4.50 9.38
C ARG A 81 -23.35 4.38 7.86
N PRO A 82 -22.90 3.27 7.28
CA PRO A 82 -23.17 2.97 5.89
C PRO A 82 -24.63 2.55 5.70
N PHE A 83 -25.14 2.74 4.48
CA PHE A 83 -26.37 2.09 4.06
C PHE A 83 -26.14 0.59 3.80
N PRO A 84 -27.17 -0.27 3.97
CA PRO A 84 -27.14 -1.63 3.44
C PRO A 84 -26.86 -1.63 1.93
N LEU A 85 -26.09 -2.58 1.41
CA LEU A 85 -25.67 -2.61 0.00
C LEU A 85 -26.87 -2.52 -0.96
N GLY A 86 -27.93 -3.29 -0.70
CA GLY A 86 -29.15 -3.30 -1.53
C GLY A 86 -30.00 -2.03 -1.46
N ALA A 87 -29.65 -1.06 -0.60
CA ALA A 87 -30.28 0.25 -0.60
C ALA A 87 -29.69 1.20 -1.66
N VAL A 88 -28.51 0.88 -2.24
CA VAL A 88 -27.80 1.75 -3.20
C VAL A 88 -27.57 0.99 -4.52
N THR A 89 -28.37 1.30 -5.53
CA THR A 89 -28.24 0.73 -6.88
C THR A 89 -27.31 1.58 -7.74
N LEU A 90 -26.27 0.99 -8.32
CA LEU A 90 -25.42 1.66 -9.32
C LEU A 90 -26.18 1.86 -10.64
N LEU A 91 -26.06 3.05 -11.22
CA LEU A 91 -26.58 3.41 -12.55
C LEU A 91 -25.46 3.27 -13.62
N PRO A 92 -25.79 3.28 -14.94
CA PRO A 92 -24.81 3.06 -16.01
C PRO A 92 -23.55 3.93 -15.87
N SER A 93 -22.41 3.26 -15.73
CA SER A 93 -21.09 3.82 -15.43
C SER A 93 -20.06 2.68 -15.44
N ALA A 94 -18.77 3.00 -15.56
CA ALA A 94 -17.70 2.00 -15.48
C ALA A 94 -17.74 1.15 -14.18
N PHE A 95 -18.18 1.74 -13.05
CA PHE A 95 -18.41 1.01 -11.80
C PHE A 95 -19.51 -0.06 -11.94
N LYS A 96 -20.59 0.24 -12.67
CA LYS A 96 -21.67 -0.72 -12.95
C LYS A 96 -21.22 -1.81 -13.93
N ASP A 97 -20.41 -1.45 -14.93
CA ASP A 97 -19.87 -2.39 -15.90
C ASP A 97 -18.95 -3.41 -15.21
N ASN A 98 -18.06 -2.93 -14.33
CA ASN A 98 -17.19 -3.78 -13.53
C ASN A 98 -17.97 -4.72 -12.59
N GLN A 99 -18.97 -4.19 -11.87
CA GLN A 99 -19.87 -5.00 -11.04
C GLN A 99 -20.55 -6.11 -11.87
N SER A 100 -20.92 -5.81 -13.12
CA SER A 100 -21.61 -6.74 -14.01
C SER A 100 -20.68 -7.85 -14.49
N ARG A 101 -19.43 -7.54 -14.87
CA ARG A 101 -18.38 -8.54 -15.17
C ARG A 101 -18.09 -9.44 -13.97
N ASN A 102 -17.89 -8.86 -12.78
CA ASN A 102 -17.66 -9.63 -11.56
C ASN A 102 -18.85 -10.56 -11.22
N THR A 103 -20.08 -10.07 -11.37
CA THR A 103 -21.30 -10.88 -11.22
C THR A 103 -21.32 -12.06 -12.20
N ALA A 104 -20.91 -11.86 -13.46
CA ALA A 104 -20.80 -12.92 -14.45
C ALA A 104 -19.75 -13.97 -14.06
N TYR A 105 -18.56 -13.55 -13.62
CA TYR A 105 -17.52 -14.47 -13.14
C TYR A 105 -17.96 -15.26 -11.90
N LEU A 106 -18.56 -14.60 -10.91
CA LEU A 106 -19.09 -15.26 -9.71
C LEU A 106 -20.20 -16.28 -10.03
N ARG A 107 -20.98 -16.08 -11.11
CA ARG A 107 -21.88 -17.12 -11.66
C ARG A 107 -21.12 -18.27 -12.32
N TYR A 108 -20.07 -17.96 -13.08
CA TYR A 108 -19.25 -18.93 -13.84
C TYR A 108 -18.42 -19.89 -12.98
N VAL A 109 -17.69 -19.40 -11.94
CA VAL A 109 -16.68 -20.18 -11.19
C VAL A 109 -17.22 -21.51 -10.65
N ASP A 110 -16.62 -22.63 -11.03
CA ASP A 110 -16.99 -23.94 -10.51
C ASP A 110 -16.50 -24.13 -9.06
N ILE A 111 -17.45 -24.17 -8.12
CA ILE A 111 -17.17 -24.37 -6.69
C ILE A 111 -16.59 -25.76 -6.40
N ASP A 112 -16.88 -26.78 -7.22
CA ASP A 112 -16.39 -28.14 -6.97
C ASP A 112 -14.89 -28.27 -7.24
N ARG A 113 -14.33 -27.42 -8.12
CA ARG A 113 -12.88 -27.32 -8.37
C ARG A 113 -12.13 -26.72 -7.18
N LEU A 114 -12.69 -25.67 -6.58
CA LEU A 114 -12.14 -25.04 -5.37
C LEU A 114 -12.32 -25.94 -4.14
N LEU A 115 -13.45 -26.63 -4.01
CA LEU A 115 -13.72 -27.61 -2.96
C LEU A 115 -12.91 -28.91 -3.10
N HIS A 116 -12.22 -29.14 -4.22
CA HIS A 116 -11.48 -30.38 -4.48
C HIS A 116 -10.46 -30.68 -3.38
N THR A 117 -9.63 -29.70 -3.04
CA THR A 117 -8.56 -29.83 -2.04
C THR A 117 -9.13 -29.93 -0.62
N PHE A 118 -10.17 -29.15 -0.28
CA PHE A 118 -10.90 -29.29 0.99
C PHE A 118 -11.44 -30.71 1.21
N ARG A 119 -12.09 -31.29 0.20
CA ARG A 119 -12.67 -32.64 0.29
C ARG A 119 -11.59 -33.69 0.53
N LEU A 120 -10.55 -33.72 -0.31
CA LEU A 120 -9.47 -34.70 -0.18
C LEU A 120 -8.72 -34.57 1.15
N ASN A 121 -8.53 -33.34 1.64
CA ASN A 121 -7.85 -33.06 2.92
C ASN A 121 -8.52 -33.73 4.13
N VAL A 122 -9.83 -33.97 4.08
CA VAL A 122 -10.61 -34.64 5.15
C VAL A 122 -11.15 -36.02 4.72
N GLY A 123 -10.61 -36.62 3.66
CA GLY A 123 -10.98 -37.96 3.20
C GLY A 123 -12.34 -38.06 2.50
N LEU A 124 -12.93 -36.95 2.06
CA LEU A 124 -14.10 -36.94 1.19
C LEU A 124 -13.66 -37.09 -0.28
N ALA A 125 -14.44 -37.82 -1.06
CA ALA A 125 -14.17 -38.00 -2.48
C ALA A 125 -14.37 -36.70 -3.28
N SER A 126 -13.53 -36.48 -4.29
CA SER A 126 -13.69 -35.43 -5.29
C SER A 126 -13.22 -35.92 -6.65
N SER A 127 -14.05 -35.71 -7.68
CA SER A 127 -13.73 -35.98 -9.09
C SER A 127 -13.51 -34.71 -9.92
N ALA A 128 -13.71 -33.53 -9.33
CA ALA A 128 -13.52 -32.25 -10.01
C ALA A 128 -12.04 -32.02 -10.37
N GLN A 129 -11.77 -31.32 -11.47
CA GLN A 129 -10.40 -30.94 -11.82
C GLN A 129 -9.88 -29.89 -10.82
N PRO A 130 -8.72 -30.08 -10.17
CA PRO A 130 -8.18 -29.08 -9.26
C PRO A 130 -7.92 -27.73 -9.94
N CYS A 131 -7.88 -26.66 -9.15
CA CYS A 131 -7.37 -25.36 -9.57
C CYS A 131 -5.83 -25.38 -9.69
N GLY A 132 -5.28 -24.41 -10.43
CA GLY A 132 -3.85 -24.12 -10.51
C GLY A 132 -3.44 -22.92 -9.66
N GLY A 133 -2.26 -22.38 -9.94
CA GLY A 133 -1.73 -21.21 -9.23
C GLY A 133 -1.61 -21.44 -7.72
N TRP A 134 -2.04 -20.47 -6.91
CA TRP A 134 -1.98 -20.58 -5.45
C TRP A 134 -3.05 -21.51 -4.85
N GLU A 135 -4.07 -21.90 -5.63
CA GLU A 135 -5.06 -22.92 -5.28
C GLU A 135 -4.66 -24.33 -5.74
N SER A 136 -3.45 -24.51 -6.31
CA SER A 136 -2.89 -25.82 -6.62
C SER A 136 -2.87 -26.74 -5.39
N PRO A 137 -3.16 -28.05 -5.52
CA PRO A 137 -3.04 -29.02 -4.43
C PRO A 137 -1.67 -29.03 -3.72
N THR A 138 -0.61 -28.59 -4.40
CA THR A 138 0.75 -28.51 -3.87
C THR A 138 1.09 -27.17 -3.19
N THR A 139 0.32 -26.10 -3.43
CA THR A 139 0.63 -24.78 -2.87
C THR A 139 0.12 -24.68 -1.43
N GLU A 140 0.93 -24.11 -0.54
CA GLU A 140 0.59 -24.05 0.90
C GLU A 140 -0.56 -23.08 1.23
N LEU A 141 -0.76 -22.04 0.41
CA LEU A 141 -1.78 -21.01 0.63
C LEU A 141 -3.22 -21.44 0.24
N ARG A 142 -3.37 -22.57 -0.46
CA ARG A 142 -4.64 -23.06 -1.04
C ARG A 142 -5.82 -23.02 -0.06
N GLY A 143 -7.00 -22.71 -0.57
CA GLY A 143 -8.23 -22.45 0.17
C GLY A 143 -8.52 -20.96 0.40
N HIS A 144 -7.54 -20.06 0.23
CA HIS A 144 -7.73 -18.63 0.47
C HIS A 144 -8.73 -17.99 -0.51
N SER A 145 -8.71 -18.38 -1.79
CA SER A 145 -9.63 -17.88 -2.81
C SER A 145 -11.03 -18.42 -2.64
N THR A 146 -11.19 -19.58 -1.99
CA THR A 146 -12.50 -20.10 -1.57
C THR A 146 -13.13 -19.20 -0.50
N GLY A 147 -12.32 -18.67 0.42
CA GLY A 147 -12.73 -17.65 1.39
C GLY A 147 -13.18 -16.35 0.72
N HIS A 148 -12.37 -15.82 -0.20
CA HIS A 148 -12.74 -14.63 -0.99
C HIS A 148 -14.01 -14.85 -1.83
N LEU A 149 -14.20 -16.05 -2.42
CA LEU A 149 -15.40 -16.37 -3.18
C LEU A 149 -16.66 -16.33 -2.33
N LEU A 150 -16.62 -16.78 -1.06
CA LEU A 150 -17.73 -16.64 -0.13
C LEU A 150 -18.10 -15.16 0.10
N SER A 151 -17.12 -14.28 0.34
CA SER A 151 -17.35 -12.83 0.47
C SER A 151 -17.89 -12.23 -0.83
N GLY A 152 -17.27 -12.50 -1.98
CA GLY A 152 -17.69 -11.99 -3.28
C GLY A 152 -19.12 -12.37 -3.66
N LEU A 153 -19.53 -13.62 -3.38
CA LEU A 153 -20.91 -14.09 -3.56
C LEU A 153 -21.89 -13.35 -2.64
N ALA A 154 -21.55 -13.17 -1.37
CA ALA A 154 -22.40 -12.51 -0.38
C ALA A 154 -22.57 -11.01 -0.67
N LEU A 155 -21.48 -10.30 -0.95
CA LEU A 155 -21.45 -8.88 -1.34
C LEU A 155 -22.24 -8.65 -2.63
N SER A 156 -22.02 -9.47 -3.65
CA SER A 156 -22.70 -9.32 -4.94
C SER A 156 -24.19 -9.64 -4.85
N TYR A 157 -24.60 -10.66 -4.09
CA TYR A 157 -26.01 -10.90 -3.77
C TYR A 157 -26.63 -9.69 -3.07
N ALA A 158 -26.02 -9.19 -2.01
CA ALA A 158 -26.57 -8.09 -1.22
C ALA A 158 -26.69 -6.77 -2.01
N ASN A 159 -25.85 -6.56 -3.03
CA ASN A 159 -25.89 -5.38 -3.91
C ASN A 159 -26.89 -5.55 -5.07
N THR A 160 -26.99 -6.73 -5.67
CA THR A 160 -27.75 -6.96 -6.91
C THR A 160 -29.12 -7.63 -6.72
N GLY A 161 -29.34 -8.31 -5.59
CA GLY A 161 -30.49 -9.18 -5.36
C GLY A 161 -30.42 -10.54 -6.09
N ASP A 162 -29.29 -10.89 -6.71
CA ASP A 162 -29.17 -12.10 -7.54
C ASP A 162 -29.20 -13.40 -6.72
N THR A 163 -30.37 -14.06 -6.69
CA THR A 163 -30.58 -15.28 -5.92
C THR A 163 -29.74 -16.47 -6.41
N ALA A 164 -29.24 -16.46 -7.65
CA ALA A 164 -28.33 -17.51 -8.11
C ALA A 164 -26.99 -17.49 -7.36
N LEU A 165 -26.51 -16.30 -6.97
CA LEU A 165 -25.30 -16.15 -6.15
C LEU A 165 -25.56 -16.57 -4.69
N LEU A 166 -26.74 -16.24 -4.15
CA LEU A 166 -27.20 -16.68 -2.83
C LEU A 166 -27.20 -18.21 -2.72
N ASP A 167 -27.84 -18.89 -3.68
CA ASP A 167 -27.94 -20.35 -3.68
C ASP A 167 -26.58 -21.03 -3.89
N LYS A 168 -25.69 -20.40 -4.67
CA LYS A 168 -24.30 -20.86 -4.85
C LYS A 168 -23.46 -20.69 -3.58
N GLY A 169 -23.61 -19.55 -2.89
CA GLY A 169 -23.00 -19.29 -1.58
C GLY A 169 -23.44 -20.30 -0.53
N ARG A 170 -24.75 -20.57 -0.44
CA ARG A 170 -25.31 -21.62 0.43
C ARG A 170 -24.73 -23.00 0.13
N LYS A 171 -24.69 -23.43 -1.13
CA LYS A 171 -24.08 -24.72 -1.53
C LYS A 171 -22.60 -24.82 -1.13
N LEU A 172 -21.84 -23.73 -1.31
CA LEU A 172 -20.43 -23.68 -0.91
C LEU A 172 -20.27 -23.78 0.61
N VAL A 173 -21.10 -23.07 1.39
CA VAL A 173 -21.13 -23.17 2.86
C VAL A 173 -21.46 -24.60 3.32
N SER A 174 -22.52 -25.23 2.80
CA SER A 174 -22.89 -26.60 3.21
C SER A 174 -21.81 -27.63 2.85
N ALA A 175 -21.11 -27.43 1.73
CA ALA A 175 -19.98 -28.29 1.36
C ALA A 175 -18.77 -28.10 2.31
N LEU A 176 -18.49 -26.88 2.74
CA LEU A 176 -17.45 -26.59 3.75
C LEU A 176 -17.85 -27.11 5.14
N ALA A 177 -19.14 -27.02 5.51
CA ALA A 177 -19.68 -27.60 6.74
C ALA A 177 -19.51 -29.13 6.76
N ALA A 178 -19.79 -29.81 5.64
CA ALA A 178 -19.55 -31.24 5.49
C ALA A 178 -18.06 -31.60 5.60
N CYS A 179 -17.15 -30.74 5.13
CA CYS A 179 -15.71 -30.92 5.32
C CYS A 179 -15.30 -30.74 6.79
N GLN A 180 -15.74 -29.66 7.44
CA GLN A 180 -15.47 -29.38 8.86
C GLN A 180 -15.96 -30.52 9.77
N ALA A 181 -17.13 -31.09 9.48
CA ALA A 181 -17.69 -32.23 10.21
C ALA A 181 -16.87 -33.53 10.05
N LYS A 182 -16.04 -33.64 8.99
CA LYS A 182 -15.14 -34.78 8.75
C LYS A 182 -13.74 -34.59 9.33
N SER A 183 -13.31 -33.37 9.62
CA SER A 183 -12.00 -33.06 10.20
C SER A 183 -11.60 -33.97 11.39
N PRO A 184 -12.47 -34.28 12.38
CA PRO A 184 -12.11 -35.19 13.47
C PRO A 184 -11.83 -36.62 13.03
N ALA A 185 -12.53 -37.12 12.01
CA ALA A 185 -12.30 -38.45 11.45
C ALA A 185 -11.03 -38.51 10.59
N ALA A 186 -10.57 -37.37 10.07
CA ALA A 186 -9.29 -37.20 9.42
C ALA A 186 -8.12 -37.00 10.40
N GLY A 187 -8.37 -37.03 11.72
CA GLY A 187 -7.36 -36.86 12.76
C GLY A 187 -7.10 -35.41 13.18
N TYR A 188 -7.90 -34.45 12.71
CA TYR A 188 -7.75 -33.03 13.04
C TYR A 188 -8.61 -32.58 14.23
N GLY A 189 -8.30 -31.42 14.80
CA GLY A 189 -9.07 -30.78 15.85
C GLY A 189 -10.54 -30.53 15.48
N GLN A 190 -11.42 -30.66 16.48
CA GLN A 190 -12.85 -30.31 16.35
C GLN A 190 -13.00 -28.86 15.88
N GLY A 191 -13.79 -28.64 14.81
CA GLY A 191 -14.01 -27.32 14.20
C GLY A 191 -12.97 -26.91 13.15
N TYR A 192 -11.89 -27.68 12.94
CA TYR A 192 -10.89 -27.39 11.91
C TYR A 192 -11.49 -27.35 10.50
N LEU A 193 -11.12 -26.34 9.71
CA LEU A 193 -11.55 -26.19 8.32
C LEU A 193 -10.43 -25.50 7.51
N SER A 194 -9.86 -26.21 6.54
CA SER A 194 -8.93 -25.68 5.53
C SER A 194 -8.77 -26.68 4.36
N ALA A 195 -8.22 -26.21 3.25
CA ALA A 195 -7.77 -27.05 2.13
C ALA A 195 -6.40 -27.71 2.35
N PHE A 196 -5.73 -27.41 3.45
CA PHE A 196 -4.43 -27.97 3.85
C PHE A 196 -4.49 -28.70 5.21
N PRO A 197 -3.57 -29.65 5.48
CA PRO A 197 -3.58 -30.43 6.72
C PRO A 197 -3.25 -29.57 7.95
N GLU A 198 -3.82 -29.93 9.10
CA GLU A 198 -3.70 -29.15 10.34
C GLU A 198 -2.24 -28.93 10.80
N ASN A 199 -1.32 -29.82 10.43
CA ASN A 199 0.09 -29.74 10.81
C ASN A 199 0.85 -28.51 10.25
N PHE A 200 0.24 -27.74 9.36
CA PHE A 200 0.76 -26.43 8.96
C PHE A 200 0.80 -25.46 10.14
N PHE A 201 -0.14 -25.57 11.07
CA PHE A 201 -0.13 -24.78 12.30
C PHE A 201 0.90 -25.31 13.30
N ASP A 202 1.15 -26.62 13.38
CA ASP A 202 2.24 -27.19 14.21
C ASP A 202 3.61 -26.67 13.74
N ARG A 203 3.83 -26.61 12.42
CA ARG A 203 5.02 -26.00 11.80
C ARG A 203 5.17 -24.54 12.21
N LEU A 204 4.12 -23.74 12.08
CA LEU A 204 4.14 -22.33 12.46
C LEU A 204 4.43 -22.14 13.97
N GLU A 205 3.78 -22.92 14.82
CA GLU A 205 3.89 -22.84 16.28
C GLU A 205 5.26 -23.30 16.80
N SER A 206 5.95 -24.17 16.05
CA SER A 206 7.34 -24.57 16.29
C SER A 206 8.40 -23.64 15.66
N GLY A 207 7.98 -22.62 14.90
CA GLY A 207 8.88 -21.70 14.18
C GLY A 207 9.48 -22.28 12.89
N SER A 208 8.90 -23.34 12.35
CA SER A 208 9.26 -23.90 11.04
C SER A 208 8.55 -23.13 9.92
N GLY A 209 9.25 -22.84 8.82
CA GLY A 209 8.68 -22.12 7.68
C GLY A 209 7.44 -22.79 7.10
N VAL A 210 6.38 -22.00 6.89
CA VAL A 210 5.10 -22.39 6.29
C VAL A 210 4.37 -21.14 5.77
N TRP A 211 3.69 -21.23 4.63
CA TRP A 211 3.03 -20.07 4.03
C TRP A 211 1.69 -19.73 4.69
N ALA A 212 1.72 -18.73 5.58
CA ALA A 212 0.56 -17.94 6.04
C ALA A 212 -0.75 -18.71 6.36
N PRO A 213 -0.73 -19.78 7.18
CA PRO A 213 -1.93 -20.59 7.42
C PRO A 213 -3.05 -19.82 8.15
N TYR A 214 -2.72 -18.84 9.00
CA TYR A 214 -3.71 -17.97 9.63
C TYR A 214 -4.36 -16.99 8.64
N TYR A 215 -3.63 -16.50 7.61
CA TYR A 215 -4.21 -15.68 6.54
C TYR A 215 -5.30 -16.43 5.78
N THR A 216 -5.04 -17.70 5.44
CA THR A 216 -5.97 -18.52 4.66
C THR A 216 -7.25 -18.80 5.44
N ILE A 217 -7.15 -19.20 6.71
CA ILE A 217 -8.38 -19.39 7.51
C ILE A 217 -9.09 -18.08 7.82
N HIS A 218 -8.38 -16.95 7.95
CA HIS A 218 -9.02 -15.63 8.05
C HIS A 218 -9.91 -15.35 6.84
N LYS A 219 -9.48 -15.66 5.60
CA LYS A 219 -10.33 -15.47 4.41
C LYS A 219 -11.57 -16.37 4.45
N ILE A 220 -11.43 -17.62 4.89
CA ILE A 220 -12.55 -18.55 5.05
C ILE A 220 -13.55 -18.02 6.10
N MET A 221 -13.05 -17.61 7.27
CA MET A 221 -13.86 -17.07 8.35
C MET A 221 -14.57 -15.76 7.96
N ALA A 222 -13.88 -14.85 7.26
CA ALA A 222 -14.46 -13.59 6.79
C ALA A 222 -15.59 -13.86 5.78
N GLY A 223 -15.37 -14.76 4.83
CA GLY A 223 -16.38 -15.20 3.88
C GLY A 223 -17.61 -15.83 4.53
N LEU A 224 -17.42 -16.64 5.59
CA LEU A 224 -18.54 -17.20 6.37
C LEU A 224 -19.30 -16.11 7.15
N VAL A 225 -18.60 -15.14 7.74
CA VAL A 225 -19.20 -13.96 8.40
C VAL A 225 -20.02 -13.13 7.40
N ASP A 226 -19.53 -12.92 6.19
CA ASP A 226 -20.26 -12.20 5.14
C ASP A 226 -21.48 -12.98 4.64
N GLN A 227 -21.37 -14.31 4.45
CA GLN A 227 -22.52 -15.17 4.12
C GLN A 227 -23.60 -15.13 5.20
N HIS A 228 -23.22 -15.01 6.48
CA HIS A 228 -24.19 -14.77 7.55
C HIS A 228 -24.81 -13.37 7.46
N ARG A 229 -23.98 -12.32 7.52
CA ARG A 229 -24.41 -10.91 7.63
C ARG A 229 -25.18 -10.38 6.42
N LEU A 230 -24.79 -10.80 5.22
CA LEU A 230 -25.27 -10.23 3.95
C LEU A 230 -26.21 -11.16 3.18
N ALA A 231 -26.06 -12.48 3.37
CA ALA A 231 -26.88 -13.50 2.70
C ALA A 231 -27.83 -14.26 3.65
N GLY A 232 -27.83 -13.92 4.96
CA GLY A 232 -28.73 -14.51 5.95
C GLY A 232 -28.51 -16.00 6.18
N ASN A 233 -27.29 -16.51 5.91
CA ASN A 233 -26.99 -17.92 6.04
C ASN A 233 -26.66 -18.28 7.51
N ALA A 234 -27.57 -18.99 8.18
CA ALA A 234 -27.38 -19.45 9.56
C ALA A 234 -26.31 -20.56 9.67
N GLU A 235 -26.21 -21.47 8.69
CA GLU A 235 -25.18 -22.52 8.68
C GLU A 235 -23.76 -21.91 8.58
N ALA A 236 -23.61 -20.75 7.92
CA ALA A 236 -22.34 -20.06 7.84
C ALA A 236 -21.86 -19.58 9.23
N LEU A 237 -22.78 -19.14 10.10
CA LEU A 237 -22.47 -18.75 11.48
C LEU A 237 -22.02 -19.97 12.31
N ASP A 238 -22.78 -21.07 12.23
CA ASP A 238 -22.44 -22.35 12.88
C ASP A 238 -21.02 -22.82 12.52
N VAL A 239 -20.64 -22.74 11.24
CA VAL A 239 -19.32 -23.17 10.76
C VAL A 239 -18.21 -22.24 11.27
N VAL A 240 -18.40 -20.92 11.22
CA VAL A 240 -17.36 -19.98 11.67
C VAL A 240 -17.21 -19.96 13.20
N GLU A 241 -18.27 -20.16 13.97
CA GLU A 241 -18.17 -20.29 15.44
C GLU A 241 -17.41 -21.55 15.84
N ARG A 242 -17.61 -22.68 15.14
CA ARG A 242 -16.80 -23.91 15.33
C ARG A 242 -15.35 -23.70 14.94
N GLN A 243 -15.07 -22.97 13.85
CA GLN A 243 -13.71 -22.63 13.43
C GLN A 243 -13.04 -21.67 14.43
N ALA A 244 -13.76 -20.68 14.96
CA ALA A 244 -13.28 -19.78 16.01
C ALA A 244 -13.02 -20.52 17.33
N ALA A 245 -13.85 -21.51 17.70
CA ALA A 245 -13.63 -22.37 18.86
C ALA A 245 -12.35 -23.22 18.71
N TRP A 246 -12.06 -23.69 17.48
CA TRP A 246 -10.80 -24.35 17.15
C TRP A 246 -9.60 -23.38 17.29
N VAL A 247 -9.70 -22.16 16.75
CA VAL A 247 -8.66 -21.12 16.91
C VAL A 247 -8.43 -20.78 18.39
N ASP A 248 -9.47 -20.65 19.20
CA ASP A 248 -9.37 -20.43 20.65
C ASP A 248 -8.61 -21.57 21.34
N THR A 249 -9.05 -22.81 21.09
CA THR A 249 -8.46 -24.03 21.66
C THR A 249 -6.98 -24.18 21.30
N ARG A 250 -6.60 -23.72 20.11
CA ARG A 250 -5.23 -23.80 19.62
C ARG A 250 -4.35 -22.67 20.16
N THR A 251 -4.73 -21.42 19.91
CA THR A 251 -3.97 -20.23 20.36
C THR A 251 -3.93 -20.10 21.89
N GLY A 252 -4.93 -20.60 22.62
CA GLY A 252 -4.97 -20.60 24.08
C GLY A 252 -3.91 -21.48 24.76
N LYS A 253 -3.20 -22.33 24.00
CA LYS A 253 -2.06 -23.13 24.48
C LYS A 253 -0.72 -22.39 24.37
N LEU A 254 -0.67 -21.30 23.60
CA LEU A 254 0.56 -20.59 23.26
C LEU A 254 0.87 -19.53 24.32
N GLY A 255 2.09 -19.53 24.85
CA GLY A 255 2.58 -18.43 25.68
C GLY A 255 2.74 -17.13 24.86
N TYR A 256 2.75 -15.97 25.51
CA TYR A 256 2.83 -14.66 24.84
C TYR A 256 3.97 -14.59 23.81
N ASP A 257 5.20 -14.96 24.18
CA ASP A 257 6.35 -14.93 23.29
C ASP A 257 6.21 -15.90 22.10
N GLN A 258 5.52 -17.03 22.29
CA GLN A 258 5.24 -17.97 21.21
C GLN A 258 4.21 -17.40 20.25
N MET A 259 3.16 -16.75 20.77
CA MET A 259 2.19 -16.03 19.92
C MET A 259 2.88 -14.89 19.16
N GLN A 260 3.74 -14.08 19.79
CA GLN A 260 4.47 -13.02 19.09
C GLN A 260 5.44 -13.55 18.01
N ARG A 261 5.95 -14.79 18.13
CA ARG A 261 6.67 -15.48 17.04
C ARG A 261 5.72 -15.91 15.91
N VAL A 262 4.59 -16.53 16.25
CA VAL A 262 3.53 -16.91 15.27
C VAL A 262 3.06 -15.71 14.46
N LEU A 263 2.91 -14.54 15.09
CA LEU A 263 2.47 -13.30 14.46
C LEU A 263 3.51 -12.63 13.53
N GLN A 264 4.76 -13.13 13.48
CA GLN A 264 5.72 -12.73 12.43
C GLN A 264 5.27 -13.21 11.05
N THR A 265 4.65 -14.39 10.98
CA THR A 265 4.02 -14.90 9.75
C THR A 265 2.67 -14.24 9.54
N GLU A 266 2.29 -14.04 8.28
CA GLU A 266 1.05 -13.38 7.93
C GLU A 266 -0.20 -14.11 8.45
N PHE A 267 -1.09 -13.35 9.09
CA PHE A 267 -2.37 -13.82 9.63
C PHE A 267 -3.58 -13.05 9.09
N GLY A 268 -3.40 -12.14 8.12
CA GLY A 268 -4.47 -11.27 7.61
C GLY A 268 -5.19 -10.52 8.74
N GLY A 269 -6.52 -10.46 8.68
CA GLY A 269 -7.38 -9.81 9.66
C GLY A 269 -7.98 -10.78 10.69
N MET A 270 -7.21 -11.74 11.24
CA MET A 270 -7.72 -12.63 12.30
C MET A 270 -8.29 -11.85 13.50
N ASN A 271 -7.67 -10.74 13.88
CA ASN A 271 -8.20 -9.83 14.90
C ASN A 271 -9.50 -9.11 14.48
N GLU A 272 -9.64 -8.74 13.20
CA GLU A 272 -10.89 -8.20 12.65
C GLU A 272 -12.02 -9.24 12.74
N VAL A 273 -11.85 -10.42 12.13
CA VAL A 273 -12.96 -11.38 11.96
C VAL A 273 -13.46 -11.93 13.30
N LEU A 274 -12.60 -12.06 14.30
CA LEU A 274 -12.95 -12.48 15.66
C LEU A 274 -13.66 -11.36 16.45
N ALA A 275 -13.26 -10.10 16.28
CA ALA A 275 -14.01 -8.96 16.83
C ALA A 275 -15.38 -8.80 16.15
N ASP A 276 -15.46 -9.09 14.85
CA ASP A 276 -16.71 -9.12 14.08
C ASP A 276 -17.64 -10.26 14.52
N LEU A 277 -17.10 -11.42 14.89
CA LEU A 277 -17.85 -12.54 15.45
C LEU A 277 -18.35 -12.24 16.88
N HIS A 278 -17.56 -11.52 17.69
CA HIS A 278 -18.05 -10.97 18.96
C HIS A 278 -19.26 -10.05 18.74
N ALA A 279 -19.18 -9.13 17.78
CA ALA A 279 -20.27 -8.20 17.47
C ALA A 279 -21.57 -8.89 17.00
N ILE A 280 -21.46 -10.06 16.37
CA ILE A 280 -22.63 -10.88 15.94
C ILE A 280 -23.24 -11.64 17.12
N THR A 281 -22.41 -12.31 17.92
CA THR A 281 -22.84 -13.34 18.89
C THR A 281 -22.99 -12.82 20.32
N GLY A 282 -22.33 -11.72 20.66
CA GLY A 282 -22.16 -11.24 22.04
C GLY A 282 -21.17 -12.07 22.89
N ASP A 283 -20.60 -13.17 22.38
CA ASP A 283 -19.66 -13.99 23.15
C ASP A 283 -18.31 -13.27 23.30
N THR A 284 -18.02 -12.82 24.52
CA THR A 284 -16.76 -12.15 24.89
C THR A 284 -15.51 -13.01 24.68
N ARG A 285 -15.65 -14.33 24.51
CA ARG A 285 -14.56 -15.23 24.13
C ARG A 285 -13.90 -14.79 22.84
N TRP A 286 -14.68 -14.45 21.81
CA TRP A 286 -14.13 -14.09 20.50
C TRP A 286 -13.28 -12.81 20.58
N LEU A 287 -13.67 -11.85 21.42
CA LEU A 287 -12.87 -10.66 21.69
C LEU A 287 -11.53 -11.00 22.36
N ARG A 288 -11.52 -11.91 23.35
CA ARG A 288 -10.27 -12.40 23.98
C ARG A 288 -9.36 -13.15 23.01
N VAL A 289 -9.91 -13.89 22.05
CA VAL A 289 -9.12 -14.57 21.01
C VAL A 289 -8.59 -13.54 20.01
N ALA A 290 -9.38 -12.54 19.64
CA ALA A 290 -8.98 -11.45 18.75
C ALA A 290 -7.78 -10.66 19.30
N GLU A 291 -7.75 -10.40 20.61
CA GLU A 291 -6.60 -9.77 21.28
C GLU A 291 -5.31 -10.61 21.21
N ARG A 292 -5.38 -11.94 21.10
CA ARG A 292 -4.16 -12.76 20.89
C ARG A 292 -3.48 -12.46 19.55
N PHE A 293 -4.18 -11.87 18.58
CA PHE A 293 -3.64 -11.48 17.28
C PHE A 293 -3.11 -10.03 17.23
N THR A 294 -2.79 -9.41 18.36
CA THR A 294 -2.08 -8.13 18.40
C THR A 294 -0.57 -8.32 18.33
N HIS A 295 0.04 -7.92 17.22
CA HIS A 295 1.47 -8.07 16.96
C HIS A 295 2.25 -6.86 17.49
N ALA A 296 2.85 -7.01 18.68
CA ALA A 296 3.49 -5.93 19.43
C ALA A 296 4.58 -5.18 18.65
N ARG A 297 5.45 -5.89 17.92
CA ARG A 297 6.51 -5.30 17.05
C ARG A 297 5.97 -4.23 16.07
N VAL A 298 4.72 -4.36 15.62
CA VAL A 298 4.08 -3.41 14.69
C VAL A 298 3.17 -2.45 15.46
N PHE A 299 2.44 -2.92 16.47
CA PHE A 299 1.44 -2.14 17.21
C PHE A 299 2.09 -1.13 18.18
N ASP A 300 3.24 -1.45 18.79
CA ASP A 300 3.87 -0.61 19.81
C ASP A 300 4.58 0.64 19.25
N PRO A 301 5.25 0.61 18.07
CA PRO A 301 5.69 1.83 17.37
C PRO A 301 4.51 2.69 16.93
N LEU A 302 3.50 2.11 16.27
CA LEU A 302 2.34 2.85 15.78
C LEU A 302 1.53 3.51 16.91
N ALA A 303 1.43 2.88 18.08
CA ALA A 303 0.82 3.48 19.28
C ALA A 303 1.56 4.73 19.78
N ARG A 304 2.85 4.87 19.45
CA ARG A 304 3.72 6.02 19.77
C ARG A 304 3.88 6.98 18.59
N ASN A 305 3.18 6.74 17.47
CA ASN A 305 3.34 7.47 16.21
C ASN A 305 4.77 7.39 15.63
N GLU A 306 5.41 6.23 15.78
CA GLU A 306 6.72 5.91 15.20
C GLU A 306 6.51 5.08 13.92
N ASP A 307 7.07 5.55 12.80
CA ASP A 307 7.13 4.78 11.56
C ASP A 307 8.28 3.77 11.63
N GLN A 308 7.93 2.48 11.50
CA GLN A 308 8.86 1.35 11.35
C GLN A 308 8.32 0.38 10.29
N LEU A 309 7.66 0.91 9.26
CA LEU A 309 6.99 0.14 8.22
C LEU A 309 7.95 -0.31 7.10
N ALA A 310 9.02 0.44 6.83
CA ALA A 310 9.98 0.15 5.78
C ALA A 310 10.48 -1.30 5.81
N GLY A 311 10.46 -1.97 4.65
CA GLY A 311 10.81 -3.38 4.50
C GLY A 311 9.73 -4.38 4.91
N LEU A 312 8.66 -3.98 5.60
CA LEU A 312 7.54 -4.87 5.93
C LEU A 312 6.60 -5.03 4.73
N HIS A 313 6.12 -6.26 4.49
CA HIS A 313 5.06 -6.53 3.50
C HIS A 313 3.79 -5.75 3.86
N ALA A 314 3.34 -4.87 2.97
CA ALA A 314 2.28 -3.90 3.22
C ALA A 314 0.92 -4.56 3.46
N ASN A 315 0.49 -5.44 2.58
CA ASN A 315 -0.78 -6.17 2.70
C ASN A 315 -0.87 -7.02 3.98
N THR A 316 0.26 -7.50 4.50
CA THR A 316 0.29 -8.17 5.81
C THR A 316 -0.04 -7.21 6.96
N GLN A 317 0.32 -5.91 6.88
CA GLN A 317 0.11 -4.97 7.99
C GLN A 317 -1.29 -4.34 8.00
N ILE A 318 -1.81 -3.93 6.84
CA ILE A 318 -3.03 -3.10 6.76
C ILE A 318 -4.27 -3.79 7.39
N PRO A 319 -4.55 -5.09 7.16
CA PRO A 319 -5.66 -5.81 7.80
C PRO A 319 -5.57 -5.84 9.33
N LYS A 320 -4.35 -5.88 9.89
CA LYS A 320 -4.15 -5.82 11.34
C LYS A 320 -4.67 -4.51 11.93
N MET A 321 -4.56 -3.41 11.17
CA MET A 321 -4.99 -2.06 11.54
C MET A 321 -6.51 -1.89 11.39
N VAL A 322 -7.11 -2.52 10.37
CA VAL A 322 -8.58 -2.67 10.28
C VAL A 322 -9.10 -3.39 11.52
N GLY A 323 -8.46 -4.51 11.91
CA GLY A 323 -8.78 -5.23 13.13
C GLY A 323 -8.53 -4.43 14.41
N ALA A 324 -7.53 -3.57 14.48
CA ALA A 324 -7.34 -2.66 15.61
C ALA A 324 -8.55 -1.72 15.79
N LEU A 325 -9.05 -1.10 14.71
CA LEU A 325 -10.27 -0.29 14.80
C LEU A 325 -11.48 -1.13 15.25
N ARG A 326 -11.64 -2.37 14.77
CA ARG A 326 -12.71 -3.26 15.25
C ARG A 326 -12.60 -3.59 16.74
N LEU A 327 -11.41 -3.88 17.23
CA LEU A 327 -11.16 -4.13 18.66
C LEU A 327 -11.61 -2.92 19.51
N TRP A 328 -11.30 -1.69 19.07
CA TRP A 328 -11.78 -0.48 19.72
C TRP A 328 -13.31 -0.29 19.62
N GLU A 329 -13.93 -0.58 18.47
CA GLU A 329 -15.39 -0.53 18.31
C GLU A 329 -16.11 -1.51 19.26
N GLN A 330 -15.48 -2.63 19.64
CA GLN A 330 -15.99 -3.57 20.65
C GLN A 330 -15.66 -3.16 22.10
N GLY A 331 -15.24 -1.92 22.34
CA GLY A 331 -15.04 -1.36 23.68
C GLY A 331 -13.68 -1.61 24.31
N LEU A 332 -12.69 -2.12 23.56
CA LEU A 332 -11.32 -2.23 24.06
C LEU A 332 -10.60 -0.87 24.06
N ASN A 333 -9.39 -0.87 24.62
CA ASN A 333 -8.60 0.33 24.91
C ASN A 333 -8.45 1.28 23.69
N SER A 334 -8.59 2.59 23.91
CA SER A 334 -8.46 3.63 22.88
C SER A 334 -7.12 3.62 22.14
N ARG A 335 -6.09 2.98 22.71
CA ARG A 335 -4.83 2.63 22.04
C ARG A 335 -5.04 2.04 20.64
N TYR A 336 -6.01 1.14 20.46
CA TYR A 336 -6.25 0.50 19.17
C TYR A 336 -6.77 1.47 18.11
N ARG A 337 -7.56 2.49 18.51
CA ARG A 337 -7.93 3.61 17.66
C ARG A 337 -6.69 4.42 17.25
N THR A 338 -5.86 4.80 18.22
CA THR A 338 -4.62 5.55 17.97
C THR A 338 -3.69 4.82 16.99
N ILE A 339 -3.54 3.51 17.14
CA ILE A 339 -2.76 2.69 16.21
C ILE A 339 -3.31 2.78 14.77
N GLY A 340 -4.62 2.59 14.59
CA GLY A 340 -5.25 2.64 13.26
C GLY A 340 -5.21 4.03 12.62
N GLU A 341 -5.45 5.09 13.39
CA GLU A 341 -5.39 6.49 12.92
C GLU A 341 -3.95 6.92 12.57
N ASN A 342 -2.96 6.56 13.40
CA ASN A 342 -1.55 6.86 13.13
C ASN A 342 -1.04 6.09 11.92
N PHE A 343 -1.34 4.79 11.81
CA PHE A 343 -0.97 3.98 10.65
C PHE A 343 -1.53 4.56 9.35
N TRP A 344 -2.82 4.89 9.34
CA TRP A 344 -3.46 5.50 8.17
C TRP A 344 -2.69 6.75 7.73
N LYS A 345 -2.44 7.68 8.67
CA LYS A 345 -1.74 8.94 8.41
C LYS A 345 -0.31 8.69 7.90
N ILE A 346 0.46 7.84 8.57
CA ILE A 346 1.84 7.51 8.17
C ILE A 346 1.87 6.99 6.73
N VAL A 347 0.99 6.04 6.40
CA VAL A 347 0.94 5.45 5.06
C VAL A 347 0.49 6.46 4.00
N THR A 348 -0.57 7.24 4.25
CA THR A 348 -1.09 8.19 3.25
C THR A 348 -0.17 9.37 3.00
N ASP A 349 0.59 9.80 4.02
CA ASP A 349 1.41 10.99 3.93
C ASP A 349 2.81 10.68 3.37
N HIS A 350 3.36 9.48 3.64
CA HIS A 350 4.76 9.15 3.36
C HIS A 350 5.00 7.90 2.48
N HIS A 351 4.02 6.99 2.33
CA HIS A 351 4.21 5.71 1.61
C HIS A 351 3.29 5.54 0.39
N THR A 352 2.51 6.57 0.05
CA THR A 352 1.47 6.52 -0.98
C THR A 352 1.90 7.23 -2.27
N TYR A 353 1.84 6.50 -3.38
CA TYR A 353 2.00 7.04 -4.73
C TYR A 353 0.78 7.89 -5.12
N VAL A 354 0.93 8.76 -6.12
CA VAL A 354 -0.11 9.70 -6.59
C VAL A 354 -1.46 9.04 -6.92
N ILE A 355 -1.48 7.76 -7.29
CA ILE A 355 -2.72 7.00 -7.59
C ILE A 355 -3.49 6.52 -6.36
N GLY A 356 -2.96 6.70 -5.14
CA GLY A 356 -3.55 6.27 -3.87
C GLY A 356 -3.02 4.95 -3.30
N GLY A 357 -2.39 4.13 -4.14
CA GLY A 357 -1.72 2.89 -3.74
C GLY A 357 -0.36 3.10 -3.05
N ASN A 358 0.16 2.02 -2.47
CA ASN A 358 1.44 1.99 -1.76
C ASN A 358 2.19 0.67 -2.04
N SER A 359 3.42 0.58 -1.52
CA SER A 359 4.38 -0.52 -1.70
C SER A 359 5.01 -0.64 -3.10
N ASN A 360 6.20 -1.25 -3.13
CA ASN A 360 6.92 -1.68 -4.32
C ASN A 360 7.40 -3.11 -4.11
N GLY A 361 6.96 -4.05 -4.94
CA GLY A 361 7.21 -5.48 -4.71
C GLY A 361 6.63 -5.94 -3.37
N GLU A 362 5.38 -5.56 -3.10
CA GLU A 362 4.57 -5.93 -1.92
C GLU A 362 5.03 -5.33 -0.57
N ALA A 363 6.24 -4.77 -0.49
CA ALA A 363 6.81 -4.18 0.72
C ALA A 363 6.71 -2.65 0.74
N PHE A 364 6.51 -2.09 1.94
CA PHE A 364 6.79 -0.68 2.18
C PHE A 364 8.28 -0.38 1.96
N HIS A 365 8.58 0.80 1.44
CA HIS A 365 9.94 1.32 1.27
C HIS A 365 10.23 2.37 2.36
N GLU A 366 11.34 3.10 2.23
CA GLU A 366 11.59 4.26 3.09
C GLU A 366 10.48 5.32 2.89
N PRO A 367 10.08 6.05 3.95
CA PRO A 367 9.14 7.15 3.82
C PRO A 367 9.65 8.21 2.83
N ASP A 368 8.72 8.83 2.11
CA ASP A 368 8.96 9.87 1.10
C ASP A 368 9.80 9.43 -0.12
N ALA A 369 10.13 8.15 -0.28
CA ALA A 369 10.84 7.63 -1.46
C ALA A 369 9.87 7.14 -2.55
N ILE A 370 9.33 8.03 -3.37
CA ILE A 370 8.33 7.72 -4.41
C ILE A 370 8.96 7.55 -5.80
N ALA A 371 9.72 8.53 -6.30
CA ALA A 371 10.44 8.49 -7.58
C ALA A 371 11.50 7.36 -7.62
N ALA A 372 12.27 7.20 -6.54
CA ALA A 372 13.31 6.17 -6.39
C ALA A 372 12.76 4.72 -6.27
N GLN A 373 11.43 4.56 -6.34
CA GLN A 373 10.72 3.27 -6.22
C GLN A 373 9.83 2.94 -7.43
N LEU A 374 9.79 3.80 -8.46
CA LEU A 374 8.91 3.62 -9.62
C LEU A 374 9.26 2.35 -10.43
N SER A 375 8.41 1.33 -10.31
CA SER A 375 8.62 0.01 -10.89
C SER A 375 7.30 -0.58 -11.45
N ASN A 376 7.39 -1.69 -12.19
CA ASN A 376 6.20 -2.45 -12.61
C ASN A 376 5.51 -3.24 -11.47
N ASN A 377 6.14 -3.29 -10.29
CA ASN A 377 5.65 -3.96 -9.09
C ASN A 377 5.15 -2.96 -8.03
N CYS A 378 4.99 -1.68 -8.37
CA CYS A 378 4.30 -0.71 -7.51
C CYS A 378 2.83 -1.06 -7.35
N CYS A 379 2.26 -0.69 -6.20
CA CYS A 379 0.83 -0.65 -5.97
C CYS A 379 0.13 -2.00 -6.22
N GLU A 380 0.40 -2.98 -5.35
CA GLU A 380 -0.48 -4.14 -5.12
C GLU A 380 -1.92 -3.65 -4.84
N ASN A 381 -2.92 -4.25 -5.46
CA ASN A 381 -4.32 -3.80 -5.34
C ASN A 381 -4.93 -4.21 -3.99
N CYS A 382 -4.53 -5.33 -3.39
CA CYS A 382 -4.95 -5.71 -2.03
C CYS A 382 -4.64 -4.64 -0.99
N ASN A 383 -3.49 -3.95 -1.11
CA ASN A 383 -3.11 -2.86 -0.21
C ASN A 383 -4.17 -1.76 -0.25
N SER A 384 -4.55 -1.36 -1.46
CA SER A 384 -5.54 -0.31 -1.70
C SER A 384 -6.95 -0.76 -1.30
N TYR A 385 -7.35 -2.00 -1.57
CA TYR A 385 -8.60 -2.59 -1.04
C TYR A 385 -8.68 -2.47 0.50
N ASN A 386 -7.59 -2.79 1.20
CA ASN A 386 -7.53 -2.77 2.66
C ASN A 386 -7.37 -1.36 3.23
N MET A 387 -6.64 -0.46 2.55
CA MET A 387 -6.55 0.95 2.92
C MET A 387 -7.89 1.66 2.76
N LEU A 388 -8.65 1.37 1.69
CA LEU A 388 -10.03 1.84 1.54
C LEU A 388 -10.92 1.34 2.69
N LYS A 389 -10.80 0.05 3.06
CA LYS A 389 -11.52 -0.54 4.20
C LYS A 389 -11.20 0.19 5.52
N LEU A 390 -9.92 0.45 5.80
CA LEU A 390 -9.45 1.20 6.96
C LEU A 390 -9.98 2.65 6.96
N THR A 391 -9.81 3.36 5.85
CA THR A 391 -10.26 4.75 5.63
C THR A 391 -11.74 4.91 5.93
N ARG A 392 -12.56 3.98 5.45
CA ARG A 392 -14.01 3.95 5.64
C ARG A 392 -14.42 3.79 7.10
N LEU A 393 -13.72 2.93 7.85
CA LEU A 393 -13.95 2.78 9.30
C LEU A 393 -13.61 4.09 10.03
N ILE A 394 -12.47 4.72 9.73
CA ILE A 394 -12.11 6.02 10.34
C ILE A 394 -13.18 7.08 10.01
N HIS A 395 -13.69 7.12 8.77
CA HIS A 395 -14.73 8.07 8.34
C HIS A 395 -16.03 7.97 9.15
N PHE A 396 -16.43 6.76 9.59
CA PHE A 396 -17.63 6.59 10.43
C PHE A 396 -17.50 7.23 11.82
N HIS A 397 -16.27 7.35 12.33
CA HIS A 397 -15.96 7.93 13.64
C HIS A 397 -15.41 9.37 13.57
N ALA A 398 -15.02 9.83 12.39
CA ALA A 398 -14.54 11.18 12.11
C ALA A 398 -15.15 11.77 10.82
N PRO A 399 -16.49 11.89 10.71
CA PRO A 399 -17.16 12.27 9.46
C PRO A 399 -16.90 13.70 8.97
N ASP A 400 -16.40 14.58 9.84
CA ASP A 400 -15.98 15.93 9.45
C ASP A 400 -14.61 15.96 8.72
N ARG A 401 -13.83 14.87 8.76
CA ARG A 401 -12.56 14.67 8.02
C ARG A 401 -12.85 14.31 6.55
N THR A 402 -12.99 15.31 5.67
CA THR A 402 -13.19 15.06 4.23
C THR A 402 -11.94 14.54 3.53
N ASP A 403 -10.75 14.74 4.10
CA ASP A 403 -9.47 14.21 3.61
C ASP A 403 -9.46 12.67 3.49
N LEU A 404 -10.15 11.97 4.40
CA LEU A 404 -10.38 10.53 4.32
C LEU A 404 -11.10 10.16 3.01
N LEU A 405 -12.12 10.93 2.64
CA LEU A 405 -12.90 10.71 1.42
C LEU A 405 -12.17 11.20 0.16
N ASP A 406 -11.29 12.18 0.27
CA ASP A 406 -10.41 12.61 -0.83
C ASP A 406 -9.34 11.53 -1.14
N TYR A 407 -8.77 10.87 -0.12
CA TYR A 407 -7.93 9.68 -0.30
C TYR A 407 -8.74 8.48 -0.86
N TYR A 408 -9.96 8.27 -0.37
CA TYR A 408 -10.86 7.22 -0.86
C TYR A 408 -11.16 7.42 -2.35
N GLU A 409 -11.54 8.64 -2.74
CA GLU A 409 -11.78 9.04 -4.13
C GLU A 409 -10.53 8.86 -5.00
N ARG A 410 -9.37 9.34 -4.55
CA ARG A 410 -8.11 9.22 -5.30
C ARG A 410 -7.79 7.75 -5.60
N THR A 411 -7.80 6.90 -4.58
CA THR A 411 -7.44 5.47 -4.70
C THR A 411 -8.47 4.71 -5.55
N LEU A 412 -9.76 5.01 -5.36
CA LEU A 412 -10.86 4.37 -6.09
C LEU A 412 -10.83 4.70 -7.59
N PHE A 413 -10.78 5.98 -7.95
CA PHE A 413 -10.92 6.41 -9.35
C PHE A 413 -9.67 6.17 -10.20
N ASN A 414 -8.50 5.92 -9.60
CA ASN A 414 -7.25 5.75 -10.32
C ASN A 414 -6.75 4.30 -10.32
N GLN A 415 -6.76 3.62 -9.18
CA GLN A 415 -6.29 2.24 -9.08
C GLN A 415 -7.46 1.24 -9.19
N MET A 416 -8.38 1.24 -8.22
CA MET A 416 -9.39 0.17 -8.06
C MET A 416 -10.42 0.09 -9.20
N LEU A 417 -10.79 1.22 -9.80
CA LEU A 417 -11.67 1.23 -10.97
C LEU A 417 -10.99 0.60 -12.20
N GLY A 418 -9.66 0.73 -12.30
CA GLY A 418 -8.86 0.30 -13.43
C GLY A 418 -8.09 -1.00 -13.24
N GLU A 419 -8.33 -1.74 -12.14
CA GLU A 419 -7.67 -3.02 -11.85
C GLU A 419 -8.25 -4.17 -12.70
N GLN A 420 -9.50 -4.03 -13.15
CA GLN A 420 -10.23 -5.03 -13.91
C GLN A 420 -10.10 -4.81 -15.43
N ASP A 421 -9.89 -5.88 -16.18
CA ASP A 421 -9.94 -5.91 -17.64
C ASP A 421 -11.37 -5.59 -18.14
N PRO A 422 -11.58 -4.48 -18.87
CA PRO A 422 -12.89 -4.14 -19.41
C PRO A 422 -13.34 -5.07 -20.55
N ASP A 423 -12.39 -5.69 -21.26
CA ASP A 423 -12.63 -6.48 -22.48
C ASP A 423 -12.84 -7.98 -22.16
N SER A 424 -12.48 -8.42 -20.96
CA SER A 424 -12.77 -9.78 -20.48
C SER A 424 -14.24 -9.94 -20.09
N ALA A 425 -14.89 -10.96 -20.65
CA ALA A 425 -16.25 -11.36 -20.26
C ALA A 425 -16.40 -11.74 -18.77
N HIS A 426 -15.28 -12.10 -18.13
CA HIS A 426 -15.19 -12.46 -16.72
C HIS A 426 -14.53 -11.38 -15.86
N GLY A 427 -14.08 -10.26 -16.45
CA GLY A 427 -13.46 -9.16 -15.70
C GLY A 427 -12.27 -9.61 -14.86
N PHE A 428 -11.24 -10.14 -15.52
CA PHE A 428 -10.00 -10.53 -14.87
C PHE A 428 -9.29 -9.32 -14.24
N ASN A 429 -8.64 -9.52 -13.10
CA ASN A 429 -8.00 -8.44 -12.35
C ASN A 429 -6.47 -8.50 -12.50
N ILE A 430 -5.79 -7.37 -12.37
CA ILE A 430 -4.32 -7.30 -12.24
C ILE A 430 -3.89 -7.40 -10.78
N TYR A 431 -2.59 -7.58 -10.57
CA TYR A 431 -1.97 -7.57 -9.25
C TYR A 431 -1.34 -6.21 -8.97
N TYR A 432 -0.54 -5.70 -9.92
CA TYR A 432 0.17 -4.44 -9.79
C TYR A 432 -0.38 -3.38 -10.74
N THR A 433 -0.64 -2.19 -10.21
CA THR A 433 -0.77 -0.97 -11.01
C THR A 433 0.58 -0.28 -11.10
N GLY A 434 1.48 -0.86 -11.90
CA GLY A 434 2.87 -0.44 -12.04
C GLY A 434 3.06 1.02 -12.46
N LEU A 435 4.14 1.65 -11.99
CA LEU A 435 4.39 3.08 -12.13
C LEU A 435 5.74 3.43 -12.79
N ALA A 436 6.47 2.42 -13.29
CA ALA A 436 7.66 2.62 -14.12
C ALA A 436 7.36 3.39 -15.42
N PRO A 437 8.39 4.01 -16.03
CA PRO A 437 8.29 4.50 -17.40
C PRO A 437 7.99 3.38 -18.41
N GLY A 438 6.87 3.48 -19.12
CA GLY A 438 6.41 2.42 -20.02
C GLY A 438 5.82 1.20 -19.27
N ALA A 439 5.32 1.40 -18.05
CA ALA A 439 4.65 0.37 -17.27
C ALA A 439 3.47 -0.28 -18.01
N PHE A 440 3.13 -1.51 -17.60
CA PHE A 440 1.97 -2.25 -18.09
C PHE A 440 1.17 -2.76 -16.88
N LYS A 441 -0.16 -2.82 -16.98
CA LYS A 441 -1.04 -3.33 -15.92
C LYS A 441 -0.99 -4.86 -15.95
N GLN A 442 -0.43 -5.49 -14.92
CA GLN A 442 -0.09 -6.93 -14.99
C GLN A 442 -0.21 -7.69 -13.67
N GLN A 443 -0.32 -9.01 -13.78
CA GLN A 443 -0.03 -10.00 -12.76
C GLN A 443 1.50 -10.12 -12.54
N PRO A 444 1.97 -10.71 -11.43
CA PRO A 444 3.39 -10.93 -11.20
C PRO A 444 3.93 -11.96 -12.20
N SER A 445 5.17 -11.80 -12.66
CA SER A 445 5.79 -12.70 -13.65
C SER A 445 5.84 -14.17 -13.19
N PHE A 446 5.91 -14.43 -11.89
CA PHE A 446 5.87 -15.78 -11.32
C PHE A 446 4.48 -16.44 -11.35
N MET A 447 3.41 -15.74 -11.77
CA MET A 447 2.04 -16.27 -11.87
C MET A 447 1.67 -16.76 -13.27
N GLY A 448 2.64 -16.82 -14.19
CA GLY A 448 2.49 -17.38 -15.52
C GLY A 448 2.64 -16.36 -16.65
N THR A 449 2.55 -16.85 -17.87
CA THR A 449 2.81 -16.09 -19.10
C THR A 449 1.53 -15.80 -19.88
N ASP A 450 0.49 -15.32 -19.19
CA ASP A 450 -0.76 -14.91 -19.86
C ASP A 450 -0.45 -13.78 -20.85
N PRO A 451 -0.79 -13.91 -22.15
CA PRO A 451 -0.49 -12.89 -23.16
C PRO A 451 -1.17 -11.54 -22.91
N ASN A 452 -2.30 -11.53 -22.17
CA ASN A 452 -3.03 -10.33 -21.78
C ASN A 452 -2.60 -9.79 -20.40
N GLN A 453 -1.87 -10.59 -19.61
CA GLN A 453 -1.26 -10.24 -18.32
C GLN A 453 -2.23 -10.02 -17.13
N TYR A 454 -3.52 -10.35 -17.24
CA TYR A 454 -4.47 -10.33 -16.12
C TYR A 454 -4.57 -11.72 -15.43
N SER A 455 -5.41 -11.85 -14.39
CA SER A 455 -5.76 -13.15 -13.79
C SER A 455 -6.47 -14.07 -14.81
N THR A 456 -6.65 -15.35 -14.47
CA THR A 456 -7.35 -16.32 -15.34
C THR A 456 -8.37 -17.12 -14.57
N ASP A 457 -9.29 -17.79 -15.27
CA ASP A 457 -10.42 -18.50 -14.66
C ASP A 457 -10.07 -19.48 -13.55
N TYR A 458 -9.01 -20.29 -13.74
CA TYR A 458 -8.65 -21.38 -12.84
C TYR A 458 -7.14 -21.62 -12.62
N ASN A 459 -6.26 -20.87 -13.31
CA ASN A 459 -4.81 -21.08 -13.23
C ASN A 459 -4.07 -19.95 -12.49
N ASN A 460 -4.72 -18.83 -12.22
CA ASN A 460 -4.18 -17.71 -11.46
C ASN A 460 -5.19 -17.27 -10.40
N PHE A 461 -4.90 -17.65 -9.15
CA PHE A 461 -5.65 -17.30 -7.95
C PHE A 461 -4.77 -16.47 -7.01
N SER A 462 -4.36 -15.27 -7.43
CA SER A 462 -3.63 -14.34 -6.56
C SER A 462 -4.48 -13.84 -5.39
N CYS A 463 -3.84 -13.25 -4.37
CA CYS A 463 -4.56 -12.45 -3.37
C CYS A 463 -5.39 -11.34 -4.02
N ASP A 464 -4.87 -10.69 -5.06
CA ASP A 464 -5.53 -9.59 -5.79
C ASP A 464 -6.69 -10.07 -6.66
N HIS A 465 -6.62 -11.28 -7.20
CA HIS A 465 -7.79 -11.92 -7.79
C HIS A 465 -8.87 -12.17 -6.71
N GLY A 466 -8.46 -12.62 -5.52
CA GLY A 466 -9.31 -12.77 -4.34
C GLY A 466 -9.99 -11.47 -3.92
N SER A 467 -9.23 -10.41 -3.63
CA SER A 467 -9.80 -9.10 -3.26
C SER A 467 -10.60 -8.47 -4.38
N GLY A 468 -10.21 -8.68 -5.65
CA GLY A 468 -10.94 -8.19 -6.81
C GLY A 468 -12.38 -8.71 -6.87
N MET A 469 -12.63 -9.98 -6.52
CA MET A 469 -14.00 -10.52 -6.39
C MET A 469 -14.87 -9.74 -5.39
N GLU A 470 -14.25 -9.08 -4.41
CA GLU A 470 -14.92 -8.24 -3.40
C GLU A 470 -14.96 -6.75 -3.80
N THR A 471 -13.86 -6.18 -4.32
CA THR A 471 -13.74 -4.77 -4.76
C THR A 471 -14.87 -4.42 -5.71
N GLN A 472 -15.03 -5.22 -6.76
CA GLN A 472 -15.96 -4.96 -7.85
C GLN A 472 -17.42 -5.17 -7.43
N ALA A 473 -17.67 -5.86 -6.29
CA ALA A 473 -18.99 -6.01 -5.69
C ALA A 473 -19.41 -4.83 -4.78
N LYS A 474 -18.44 -4.08 -4.22
CA LYS A 474 -18.69 -3.13 -3.12
C LYS A 474 -18.68 -1.64 -3.50
N PHE A 475 -18.53 -1.24 -4.77
CA PHE A 475 -18.46 0.18 -5.17
C PHE A 475 -19.62 1.10 -4.70
N ALA A 476 -20.77 0.52 -4.33
CA ALA A 476 -21.90 1.27 -3.77
C ALA A 476 -21.75 1.64 -2.28
N ASP A 477 -20.86 0.95 -1.55
CA ASP A 477 -20.86 0.86 -0.08
C ASP A 477 -20.45 2.14 0.68
N THR A 478 -19.87 3.09 -0.05
CA THR A 478 -19.29 4.34 0.47
C THR A 478 -19.74 5.56 -0.33
N ILE A 479 -20.64 5.40 -1.32
CA ILE A 479 -21.23 6.54 -2.05
C ILE A 479 -22.02 7.44 -1.09
N TYR A 480 -22.76 6.82 -0.18
CA TYR A 480 -23.58 7.49 0.82
C TYR A 480 -23.34 6.92 2.21
N THR A 481 -23.37 7.78 3.22
CA THR A 481 -23.50 7.40 4.63
C THR A 481 -24.59 8.23 5.29
N TYR A 482 -25.03 7.86 6.50
CA TYR A 482 -26.06 8.61 7.23
C TYR A 482 -25.79 8.67 8.73
N ALA A 483 -26.35 9.69 9.39
CA ALA A 483 -26.47 9.76 10.85
C ALA A 483 -27.79 10.43 11.22
N ASP A 484 -28.66 9.76 11.99
CA ASP A 484 -29.97 10.27 12.42
C ASP A 484 -30.87 10.78 11.27
N ARG A 485 -30.82 12.08 10.97
CA ARG A 485 -31.55 12.77 9.89
C ARG A 485 -30.63 13.34 8.80
N SER A 486 -29.34 13.05 8.85
CA SER A 486 -28.33 13.56 7.93
C SER A 486 -27.99 12.51 6.87
N LEU A 487 -28.12 12.87 5.59
CA LEU A 487 -27.61 12.12 4.44
C LEU A 487 -26.28 12.74 4.02
N LEU A 488 -25.21 11.96 4.02
CA LEU A 488 -23.90 12.37 3.52
C LEU A 488 -23.70 11.76 2.13
N VAL A 489 -23.42 12.62 1.15
CA VAL A 489 -23.05 12.25 -0.22
C VAL A 489 -21.54 12.37 -0.33
N ASN A 490 -20.88 11.22 -0.31
CA ASN A 490 -19.43 11.10 -0.21
C ASN A 490 -18.76 11.06 -1.59
N LEU A 491 -19.29 10.26 -2.52
CA LEU A 491 -18.68 9.99 -3.83
C LEU A 491 -19.64 10.35 -4.97
N PHE A 492 -19.08 10.83 -6.09
CA PHE A 492 -19.84 11.27 -7.26
C PHE A 492 -19.95 10.15 -8.28
N ILE A 493 -20.69 9.10 -7.92
CA ILE A 493 -20.93 7.90 -8.73
C ILE A 493 -22.42 7.81 -9.08
N PRO A 494 -22.81 7.59 -10.35
CA PRO A 494 -24.20 7.46 -10.77
C PRO A 494 -24.93 6.36 -9.99
N SER A 495 -25.99 6.73 -9.25
CA SER A 495 -26.64 5.81 -8.31
C SER A 495 -28.06 6.25 -7.92
N GLU A 496 -28.84 5.29 -7.42
CA GLU A 496 -30.12 5.50 -6.74
C GLU A 496 -30.03 4.95 -5.30
N LEU A 497 -30.32 5.79 -4.31
CA LEU A 497 -30.39 5.44 -2.89
C LEU A 497 -31.85 5.40 -2.43
N ARG A 498 -32.27 4.26 -1.88
CA ARG A 498 -33.61 4.05 -1.29
C ARG A 498 -33.50 4.04 0.23
N TRP A 499 -33.79 5.18 0.86
CA TRP A 499 -33.78 5.30 2.32
C TRP A 499 -35.15 4.91 2.90
N GLN A 500 -35.34 3.62 3.14
CA GLN A 500 -36.64 3.04 3.54
C GLN A 500 -37.18 3.64 4.85
N GLU A 501 -36.31 3.78 5.86
CA GLU A 501 -36.63 4.29 7.20
C GLU A 501 -37.06 5.76 7.20
N LYS A 502 -36.77 6.51 6.12
CA LYS A 502 -37.20 7.89 5.91
C LYS A 502 -38.22 8.02 4.77
N ALA A 503 -38.66 6.91 4.18
CA ALA A 503 -39.60 6.86 3.05
C ALA A 503 -39.25 7.81 1.88
N ILE A 504 -37.96 7.90 1.52
CA ILE A 504 -37.46 8.81 0.47
C ILE A 504 -36.43 8.10 -0.43
N THR A 505 -36.50 8.36 -1.74
CA THR A 505 -35.54 7.87 -2.73
C THR A 505 -34.77 9.04 -3.33
N TRP A 506 -33.45 8.94 -3.32
CA TRP A 506 -32.53 9.89 -3.93
C TRP A 506 -31.91 9.30 -5.20
N ARG A 507 -31.67 10.13 -6.20
CA ARG A 507 -30.98 9.74 -7.43
C ARG A 507 -29.86 10.72 -7.72
N GLN A 508 -28.65 10.22 -7.86
CA GLN A 508 -27.48 10.95 -8.32
C GLN A 508 -27.24 10.66 -9.80
N ASN A 509 -27.40 11.70 -10.63
CA ASN A 509 -27.00 11.66 -12.04
C ASN A 509 -25.73 12.52 -12.21
N THR A 510 -24.69 11.94 -12.80
CA THR A 510 -23.42 12.63 -13.05
C THR A 510 -22.66 11.91 -14.17
N GLY A 511 -21.85 12.64 -14.94
CA GLY A 511 -20.82 12.06 -15.81
C GLY A 511 -19.43 12.05 -15.17
N PHE A 512 -19.30 12.28 -13.87
CA PHE A 512 -18.01 12.39 -13.19
C PHE A 512 -17.14 11.11 -13.38
N PRO A 513 -15.85 11.24 -13.72
CA PRO A 513 -15.05 12.47 -13.75
C PRO A 513 -15.04 13.21 -15.11
N ASP A 514 -15.76 12.72 -16.12
CA ASP A 514 -15.86 13.40 -17.43
C ASP A 514 -16.68 14.70 -17.38
N GLN A 515 -17.50 14.85 -16.34
CA GLN A 515 -18.26 16.06 -16.06
C GLN A 515 -17.92 16.61 -14.68
N GLN A 516 -17.77 17.92 -14.59
CA GLN A 516 -17.53 18.66 -13.35
C GLN A 516 -18.81 18.85 -12.50
N THR A 517 -19.88 18.10 -12.76
CA THR A 517 -21.20 18.33 -12.16
C THR A 517 -21.83 17.03 -11.65
N THR A 518 -22.54 17.13 -10.53
CA THR A 518 -23.42 16.09 -10.01
C THR A 518 -24.80 16.67 -9.70
N THR A 519 -25.85 15.90 -9.99
CA THR A 519 -27.24 16.30 -9.80
C THR A 519 -27.93 15.29 -8.88
N LEU A 520 -28.29 15.74 -7.69
CA LEU A 520 -29.04 14.98 -6.69
C LEU A 520 -30.51 15.36 -6.78
N THR A 521 -31.36 14.41 -7.15
CA THR A 521 -32.82 14.60 -7.24
C THR A 521 -33.54 13.68 -6.27
N VAL A 522 -34.55 14.19 -5.57
CA VAL A 522 -35.51 13.34 -4.85
C VAL A 522 -36.41 12.66 -5.88
N ALA A 523 -36.18 11.38 -6.14
CA ALA A 523 -36.91 10.61 -7.14
C ALA A 523 -38.34 10.27 -6.67
N SER A 524 -38.51 9.99 -5.37
CA SER A 524 -39.82 9.70 -4.78
C SER A 524 -39.82 9.95 -3.27
N GLY A 525 -41.02 10.05 -2.69
CA GLY A 525 -41.22 10.26 -1.26
C GLY A 525 -41.01 11.71 -0.79
N ALA A 526 -40.99 11.90 0.53
CA ALA A 526 -40.74 13.19 1.17
C ALA A 526 -40.25 12.99 2.61
N ALA A 527 -39.26 13.78 3.03
CA ALA A 527 -38.67 13.70 4.36
C ALA A 527 -38.05 15.06 4.78
N SER A 528 -38.04 15.34 6.09
CA SER A 528 -37.24 16.44 6.64
C SER A 528 -35.87 15.91 7.01
N LEU A 529 -34.83 16.31 6.29
CA LEU A 529 -33.46 15.79 6.45
C LEU A 529 -32.40 16.85 6.12
N GLU A 530 -31.23 16.69 6.73
CA GLU A 530 -30.02 17.45 6.44
C GLU A 530 -29.25 16.74 5.32
N LEU A 531 -29.10 17.39 4.16
CA LEU A 531 -28.24 16.91 3.09
C LEU A 531 -26.84 17.50 3.28
N ARG A 532 -25.81 16.66 3.33
CA ARG A 532 -24.40 17.05 3.28
C ARG A 532 -23.77 16.51 2.01
N VAL A 533 -23.29 17.38 1.13
CA VAL A 533 -22.52 16.98 -0.06
C VAL A 533 -21.05 17.31 0.18
N ARG A 534 -20.15 16.34 -0.03
CA ARG A 534 -18.70 16.59 0.09
C ARG A 534 -18.30 17.66 -0.92
N ILE A 535 -17.42 18.56 -0.50
CA ILE A 535 -16.72 19.51 -1.36
C ILE A 535 -15.24 19.15 -1.26
N PRO A 536 -14.68 18.41 -2.23
CA PRO A 536 -13.31 17.89 -2.16
C PRO A 536 -12.27 19.01 -2.01
N ALA A 537 -11.11 18.72 -1.41
CA ALA A 537 -10.03 19.70 -1.27
C ALA A 537 -9.51 20.24 -2.61
N TRP A 538 -9.63 19.46 -3.69
CA TRP A 538 -9.25 19.89 -5.04
C TRP A 538 -10.27 20.84 -5.71
N ALA A 539 -11.53 20.89 -5.26
CA ALA A 539 -12.64 21.55 -5.94
C ALA A 539 -12.74 23.06 -5.63
N THR A 540 -11.65 23.80 -5.86
CA THR A 540 -11.64 25.27 -5.70
C THR A 540 -12.63 25.90 -6.66
N GLY A 541 -13.53 26.73 -6.11
CA GLY A 541 -14.59 27.34 -6.91
C GLY A 541 -15.87 26.49 -7.00
N ALA A 542 -16.10 25.53 -6.10
CA ALA A 542 -17.36 24.79 -6.02
C ALA A 542 -18.59 25.71 -5.96
N ARG A 543 -19.68 25.31 -6.63
CA ARG A 543 -20.96 26.03 -6.69
C ARG A 543 -22.11 25.06 -6.48
N ALA A 544 -23.25 25.54 -6.02
CA ALA A 544 -24.46 24.74 -5.99
C ALA A 544 -25.72 25.57 -6.27
N ALA A 545 -26.75 24.91 -6.81
CA ALA A 545 -28.08 25.46 -7.00
C ALA A 545 -29.14 24.50 -6.42
N LEU A 546 -30.18 25.06 -5.82
CA LEU A 546 -31.31 24.34 -5.26
C LEU A 546 -32.56 24.70 -6.08
N ASN A 547 -33.20 23.71 -6.70
CA ASN A 547 -34.38 23.89 -7.56
C ASN A 547 -34.17 25.00 -8.62
N GLY A 548 -32.99 25.02 -9.25
CA GLY A 548 -32.61 26.03 -10.25
C GLY A 548 -32.18 27.39 -9.70
N THR A 549 -32.27 27.63 -8.39
CA THR A 549 -31.81 28.88 -7.74
C THR A 549 -30.40 28.68 -7.18
N THR A 550 -29.42 29.44 -7.68
CA THR A 550 -28.04 29.43 -7.18
C THR A 550 -27.98 29.77 -5.70
N LEU A 551 -27.25 28.98 -4.91
CA LEU A 551 -26.99 29.27 -3.51
C LEU A 551 -25.97 30.42 -3.40
N PRO A 552 -26.17 31.40 -2.48
CA PRO A 552 -25.40 32.65 -2.48
C PRO A 552 -23.94 32.50 -2.07
N ASP A 553 -23.60 31.45 -1.31
CA ASP A 553 -22.25 31.22 -0.80
C ASP A 553 -21.57 30.10 -1.58
N GLN A 554 -20.29 30.28 -1.82
CA GLN A 554 -19.42 29.28 -2.41
C GLN A 554 -18.94 28.32 -1.31
N PRO A 555 -19.23 27.01 -1.38
CA PRO A 555 -18.72 26.05 -0.41
C PRO A 555 -17.18 26.01 -0.43
N LYS A 556 -16.56 25.85 0.73
CA LYS A 556 -15.10 25.79 0.84
C LYS A 556 -14.58 24.41 0.38
N PRO A 557 -13.44 24.33 -0.32
CA PRO A 557 -12.73 23.06 -0.53
C PRO A 557 -12.40 22.40 0.82
N GLY A 558 -12.46 21.06 0.86
CA GLY A 558 -12.23 20.28 2.09
C GLY A 558 -13.33 20.50 3.14
N SER A 559 -14.61 20.53 2.72
CA SER A 559 -15.73 20.76 3.63
C SER A 559 -17.03 20.11 3.16
N TRP A 560 -18.12 20.33 3.90
CA TRP A 560 -19.47 19.87 3.56
C TRP A 560 -20.36 21.04 3.14
N LEU A 561 -20.99 20.94 1.97
CA LEU A 561 -22.17 21.75 1.64
C LEU A 561 -23.37 21.19 2.41
N VAL A 562 -23.89 21.95 3.37
CA VAL A 562 -25.02 21.55 4.23
C VAL A 562 -26.31 22.24 3.82
N ILE A 563 -27.37 21.47 3.60
CA ILE A 563 -28.73 21.95 3.26
C ILE A 563 -29.74 21.19 4.13
N ASP A 564 -30.25 21.82 5.19
CA ASP A 564 -31.29 21.26 6.06
C ASP A 564 -32.68 21.80 5.69
N ARG A 565 -33.60 20.92 5.26
CA ARG A 565 -34.96 21.31 4.86
C ARG A 565 -35.92 20.12 4.79
N SER A 566 -37.19 20.43 4.54
CA SER A 566 -38.16 19.46 4.02
C SER A 566 -37.92 19.24 2.53
N TRP A 567 -37.70 17.98 2.16
CA TRP A 567 -37.49 17.48 0.81
C TRP A 567 -38.72 16.71 0.33
N LYS A 568 -39.04 16.82 -0.96
CA LYS A 568 -40.14 16.11 -1.63
C LYS A 568 -39.72 15.72 -3.05
N ALA A 569 -40.39 14.72 -3.62
CA ALA A 569 -40.22 14.30 -5.01
C ALA A 569 -40.14 15.50 -5.97
N GLY A 570 -39.11 15.53 -6.82
CA GLY A 570 -38.82 16.61 -7.76
C GLY A 570 -37.92 17.73 -7.21
N ASP A 571 -37.63 17.81 -5.90
CA ASP A 571 -36.55 18.68 -5.40
C ASP A 571 -35.19 18.22 -5.97
N ARG A 572 -34.36 19.19 -6.35
CA ARG A 572 -33.09 18.99 -7.06
C ARG A 572 -31.99 19.87 -6.49
N VAL A 573 -30.81 19.29 -6.28
CA VAL A 573 -29.55 19.99 -5.98
C VAL A 573 -28.56 19.72 -7.11
N ASP A 574 -28.13 20.78 -7.77
CA ASP A 574 -27.03 20.75 -8.72
C ASP A 574 -25.77 21.21 -8.01
N VAL A 575 -24.67 20.45 -8.11
CA VAL A 575 -23.37 20.81 -7.54
C VAL A 575 -22.32 20.78 -8.64
N THR A 576 -21.62 21.89 -8.82
CA THR A 576 -20.46 22.02 -9.72
C THR A 576 -19.19 21.98 -8.89
N LEU A 577 -18.26 21.12 -9.29
CA LEU A 577 -16.96 20.88 -8.67
C LEU A 577 -15.88 21.16 -9.73
N PRO A 578 -15.39 22.40 -9.88
CA PRO A 578 -14.44 22.74 -10.91
C PRO A 578 -13.16 21.91 -10.80
N MET A 579 -12.78 21.26 -11.90
CA MET A 579 -11.55 20.49 -12.01
C MET A 579 -10.51 21.35 -12.74
N ALA A 580 -9.29 21.34 -12.23
CA ALA A 580 -8.15 22.04 -12.81
C ALA A 580 -7.01 21.05 -13.07
N LEU A 581 -6.12 21.39 -14.00
CA LEU A 581 -4.85 20.69 -14.15
C LEU A 581 -3.95 20.98 -12.95
N LYS A 582 -3.35 19.94 -12.38
CA LYS A 582 -2.32 20.02 -11.35
C LYS A 582 -1.12 19.17 -11.78
N LEU A 583 0.09 19.65 -11.51
CA LEU A 583 1.28 18.81 -11.44
C LEU A 583 1.53 18.48 -9.96
N ASP A 584 1.70 17.20 -9.63
CA ASP A 584 2.01 16.73 -8.28
C ASP A 584 3.46 16.23 -8.27
N PRO A 585 4.41 16.96 -7.64
CA PRO A 585 5.79 16.51 -7.51
C PRO A 585 5.89 15.33 -6.55
N THR A 586 6.85 14.44 -6.81
CA THR A 586 7.25 13.45 -5.81
C THR A 586 8.00 14.14 -4.66
N PRO A 587 7.86 13.67 -3.41
CA PRO A 587 8.60 14.24 -2.27
C PRO A 587 10.10 13.92 -2.32
N ASP A 588 10.53 12.88 -3.05
CA ASP A 588 11.93 12.56 -3.26
C ASP A 588 12.61 13.30 -4.43
N ASP A 589 11.92 13.49 -5.55
CA ASP A 589 12.41 14.27 -6.68
C ASP A 589 11.34 15.27 -7.17
N PRO A 590 11.43 16.56 -6.79
CA PRO A 590 10.46 17.57 -7.22
C PRO A 590 10.39 17.79 -8.73
N ASP A 591 11.38 17.35 -9.51
CA ASP A 591 11.34 17.45 -10.97
C ASP A 591 10.58 16.29 -11.61
N VAL A 592 10.47 15.15 -10.89
CA VAL A 592 9.57 14.04 -11.21
C VAL A 592 8.17 14.38 -10.72
N GLN A 593 7.24 14.64 -11.66
CA GLN A 593 5.87 15.06 -11.34
C GLN A 593 4.83 14.25 -12.10
N ALA A 594 3.68 13.99 -11.49
CA ALA A 594 2.51 13.39 -12.13
C ALA A 594 1.52 14.47 -12.58
N VAL A 595 0.75 14.20 -13.64
CA VAL A 595 -0.30 15.12 -14.14
C VAL A 595 -1.66 14.68 -13.63
N LEU A 596 -2.46 15.60 -13.09
CA LEU A 596 -3.83 15.34 -12.64
C LEU A 596 -4.82 16.34 -13.22
N TYR A 597 -6.08 15.92 -13.26
CA TYR A 597 -7.23 16.77 -13.51
C TYR A 597 -8.31 16.48 -12.46
N GLY A 598 -8.53 17.40 -11.53
CA GLY A 598 -9.32 17.11 -10.32
C GLY A 598 -8.67 15.99 -9.49
N PRO A 599 -9.38 14.90 -9.13
CA PRO A 599 -8.79 13.75 -8.45
C PRO A 599 -8.24 12.68 -9.41
N VAL A 600 -8.37 12.86 -10.73
CA VAL A 600 -7.96 11.87 -11.73
C VAL A 600 -6.50 12.08 -12.13
N VAL A 601 -5.71 11.03 -12.01
CA VAL A 601 -4.33 10.94 -12.51
C VAL A 601 -4.35 10.62 -14.00
N LEU A 602 -3.63 11.41 -14.78
CA LEU A 602 -3.50 11.26 -16.22
C LEU A 602 -2.20 10.52 -16.56
N ALA A 603 -2.34 9.38 -17.24
CA ALA A 603 -1.24 8.58 -17.75
C ALA A 603 -1.08 8.78 -19.27
N GLY A 604 0.17 8.86 -19.73
CA GLY A 604 0.51 8.91 -21.14
C GLY A 604 0.34 7.53 -21.77
N ALA A 605 -0.46 7.44 -22.82
CA ALA A 605 -0.70 6.23 -23.60
C ALA A 605 0.40 6.03 -24.65
N TYR A 606 1.19 4.96 -24.52
CA TYR A 606 2.38 4.71 -25.35
C TYR A 606 2.28 3.46 -26.25
N GLY A 607 1.15 2.76 -26.27
CA GLY A 607 0.97 1.57 -27.11
C GLY A 607 1.92 0.45 -26.69
N ASN A 608 2.57 -0.21 -27.64
CA ASN A 608 3.45 -1.36 -27.37
C ASN A 608 4.93 -0.93 -27.18
N ARG A 609 5.18 0.07 -26.32
CA ARG A 609 6.51 0.61 -26.01
C ARG A 609 6.89 0.33 -24.55
N PRO A 610 7.44 -0.86 -24.22
CA PRO A 610 7.97 -1.16 -22.89
C PRO A 610 9.35 -0.54 -22.68
N ASN A 611 9.86 -0.60 -21.44
CA ASN A 611 11.25 -0.28 -21.07
C ASN A 611 11.69 1.13 -21.53
N MET A 612 10.81 2.12 -21.37
CA MET A 612 11.10 3.50 -21.73
C MET A 612 12.06 4.14 -20.72
N THR A 613 12.77 5.18 -21.13
CA THR A 613 13.28 6.18 -20.18
C THR A 613 12.12 7.10 -19.77
N MET A 614 12.20 7.73 -18.59
CA MET A 614 11.12 8.63 -18.15
C MET A 614 10.99 9.81 -19.13
N PRO A 615 9.82 10.01 -19.77
CA PRO A 615 9.65 11.04 -20.77
C PRO A 615 9.60 12.43 -20.13
N ARG A 616 10.17 13.41 -20.84
CA ARG A 616 10.23 14.82 -20.41
C ARG A 616 9.01 15.59 -20.88
N LEU A 617 8.13 15.97 -19.98
CA LEU A 617 6.88 16.68 -20.28
C LEU A 617 7.13 18.18 -20.42
N VAL A 618 6.70 18.76 -21.55
CA VAL A 618 6.59 20.22 -21.68
C VAL A 618 5.34 20.66 -20.92
N LYS A 619 5.49 21.17 -19.69
CA LYS A 619 4.39 21.51 -18.76
C LYS A 619 3.24 22.26 -19.45
N ASP A 620 3.57 23.35 -20.14
CA ASP A 620 2.59 24.22 -20.79
C ASP A 620 1.98 23.66 -22.09
N SER A 621 2.30 22.42 -22.49
CA SER A 621 1.71 21.75 -23.65
C SER A 621 0.44 20.94 -23.33
N VAL A 622 0.15 20.66 -22.05
CA VAL A 622 -1.00 19.84 -21.66
C VAL A 622 -2.31 20.56 -22.02
N ARG A 623 -3.12 19.95 -22.90
CA ARG A 623 -4.41 20.48 -23.35
C ARG A 623 -5.48 19.41 -23.30
N GLN A 624 -6.65 19.75 -22.77
CA GLN A 624 -7.83 18.89 -22.86
C GLN A 624 -8.32 18.87 -24.32
N GLN A 625 -8.63 17.68 -24.85
CA GLN A 625 -9.28 17.57 -26.15
C GLN A 625 -10.78 17.89 -26.00
N SER A 626 -11.38 18.49 -27.03
CA SER A 626 -12.83 18.69 -27.06
C SER A 626 -13.57 17.35 -27.20
N GLY A 627 -14.54 17.11 -26.33
CA GLY A 627 -15.31 15.87 -26.31
C GLY A 627 -16.05 15.66 -24.99
N SER A 628 -16.82 14.59 -24.91
CA SER A 628 -17.58 14.19 -23.71
C SER A 628 -16.80 13.31 -22.72
N THR A 629 -15.51 13.05 -22.99
CA THR A 629 -14.68 12.09 -22.26
C THR A 629 -13.33 12.75 -21.93
N LEU A 630 -12.83 12.59 -20.70
CA LEU A 630 -11.50 13.04 -20.31
C LEU A 630 -10.43 12.40 -21.18
N LYS A 631 -9.84 13.24 -22.03
CA LYS A 631 -8.69 12.93 -22.87
C LYS A 631 -7.91 14.22 -23.07
N PHE A 632 -6.60 14.13 -22.96
CA PHE A 632 -5.69 15.26 -23.09
C PHE A 632 -4.59 14.93 -24.12
N THR A 633 -3.91 15.96 -24.60
CA THR A 633 -2.68 15.84 -25.39
C THR A 633 -1.59 16.66 -24.73
N ALA A 634 -0.35 16.22 -24.86
CA ALA A 634 0.83 17.00 -24.47
C ALA A 634 2.00 16.69 -25.40
N THR A 635 3.05 17.50 -25.33
CA THR A 635 4.36 17.22 -25.91
C THR A 635 5.27 16.65 -24.85
N ALA A 636 5.80 15.45 -25.09
CA ALA A 636 6.73 14.77 -24.19
C ALA A 636 7.92 14.20 -24.99
N SER A 637 9.15 14.53 -24.58
CA SER A 637 10.39 14.17 -25.28
C SER A 637 10.39 14.49 -26.79
N GLY A 638 9.70 15.56 -27.20
CA GLY A 638 9.55 15.97 -28.60
C GLY A 638 8.40 15.32 -29.38
N GLU A 639 7.72 14.31 -28.81
CA GLU A 639 6.56 13.66 -29.42
C GLU A 639 5.23 14.17 -28.86
N THR A 640 4.16 14.15 -29.65
CA THR A 640 2.79 14.37 -29.13
C THR A 640 2.27 13.08 -28.51
N VAL A 641 2.00 13.10 -27.20
CA VAL A 641 1.43 11.97 -26.45
C VAL A 641 -0.06 12.22 -26.12
N THR A 642 -0.86 11.15 -26.14
CA THR A 642 -2.23 11.17 -25.60
C THR A 642 -2.18 10.85 -24.11
N LEU A 643 -2.90 11.64 -23.31
CA LEU A 643 -3.04 11.50 -21.87
C LEU A 643 -4.48 11.04 -21.55
N LEU A 644 -4.63 9.95 -20.82
CA LEU A 644 -5.90 9.36 -20.41
C LEU A 644 -5.96 9.20 -18.89
N PRO A 645 -7.15 9.19 -18.25
CA PRO A 645 -7.31 8.67 -16.89
C PRO A 645 -6.64 7.29 -16.78
N ILE A 646 -5.74 7.09 -15.81
CA ILE A 646 -5.01 5.81 -15.65
C ILE A 646 -5.95 4.60 -15.51
N ALA A 647 -7.12 4.79 -14.90
CA ALA A 647 -8.15 3.76 -14.79
C ALA A 647 -8.78 3.33 -16.14
N ARG A 648 -8.48 4.00 -17.25
CA ARG A 648 -8.92 3.67 -18.61
C ARG A 648 -7.79 3.17 -19.51
N VAL A 649 -6.57 3.14 -19.02
CA VAL A 649 -5.42 2.62 -19.75
C VAL A 649 -5.35 1.12 -19.56
N HIS A 650 -5.73 0.36 -20.58
CA HIS A 650 -5.66 -1.10 -20.61
C HIS A 650 -4.95 -1.54 -21.89
N HIS A 651 -4.39 -2.76 -21.87
CA HIS A 651 -3.79 -3.45 -23.02
C HIS A 651 -2.71 -2.63 -23.77
N GLN A 652 -1.96 -1.79 -23.05
CA GLN A 652 -0.89 -0.95 -23.58
C GLN A 652 0.09 -0.50 -22.48
N ASN A 653 1.31 -0.17 -22.88
CA ASN A 653 2.30 0.51 -22.05
C ASN A 653 1.91 1.98 -21.80
N TYR A 654 2.27 2.48 -20.62
CA TYR A 654 1.92 3.83 -20.19
C TYR A 654 2.95 4.46 -19.25
N ASN A 655 2.76 5.76 -18.99
CA ASN A 655 3.65 6.53 -18.13
C ASN A 655 2.85 7.50 -17.23
N VAL A 656 3.07 7.44 -15.92
CA VAL A 656 2.35 8.27 -14.92
C VAL A 656 3.15 9.49 -14.47
N TYR A 657 4.44 9.28 -14.18
CA TYR A 657 5.36 10.32 -13.72
C TYR A 657 6.28 10.79 -14.84
N TRP A 658 6.56 12.08 -14.86
CA TRP A 658 7.24 12.76 -15.96
C TRP A 658 8.44 13.53 -15.41
N LEU A 659 9.52 13.63 -16.19
CA LEU A 659 10.54 14.64 -15.93
C LEU A 659 9.99 16.00 -16.36
N THR A 660 9.99 16.98 -15.46
CA THR A 660 9.33 18.27 -15.73
C THR A 660 10.16 19.50 -15.34
N GLY A 661 11.13 19.38 -14.44
CA GLY A 661 12.18 20.39 -14.24
C GLY A 661 13.33 20.19 -15.22
N GLU A 662 14.10 21.24 -15.47
CA GLU A 662 15.28 21.16 -16.34
C GLU A 662 16.28 20.12 -15.79
N PRO A 663 16.96 19.34 -16.64
CA PRO A 663 17.95 18.40 -16.14
C PRO A 663 19.08 19.20 -15.46
N PRO A 664 19.59 18.77 -14.29
CA PRO A 664 20.70 19.43 -13.62
C PRO A 664 21.90 19.51 -14.57
N THR A 665 22.64 20.62 -14.47
CA THR A 665 23.86 20.80 -15.28
C THR A 665 24.86 19.71 -14.90
N PRO A 666 25.39 18.93 -15.86
CA PRO A 666 26.36 17.88 -15.56
C PRO A 666 27.56 18.43 -14.77
N PRO A 667 28.14 17.64 -13.85
CA PRO A 667 29.21 18.12 -13.00
C PRO A 667 30.44 18.52 -13.82
N PRO A 668 31.26 19.49 -13.36
CA PRO A 668 32.47 19.89 -14.06
C PRO A 668 33.43 18.72 -14.31
N ALA A 669 34.27 18.85 -15.35
CA ALA A 669 35.24 17.82 -15.72
C ALA A 669 36.16 17.38 -14.56
N PHE A 670 36.40 18.26 -13.59
CA PHE A 670 36.90 17.95 -12.25
C PHE A 670 35.93 18.57 -11.23
N ALA A 671 35.13 17.74 -10.58
CA ALA A 671 33.89 18.13 -9.91
C ALA A 671 34.06 18.40 -8.41
N ALA A 672 34.88 17.61 -7.73
CA ALA A 672 35.20 17.79 -6.32
C ALA A 672 36.59 17.21 -6.00
N TRP A 673 37.28 17.80 -5.01
CA TRP A 673 38.55 17.30 -4.50
C TRP A 673 38.69 17.56 -3.01
N HIS A 674 38.67 16.49 -2.21
CA HIS A 674 38.95 16.54 -0.79
C HIS A 674 40.32 15.94 -0.52
N ARG A 675 41.29 16.80 -0.20
CA ARG A 675 42.64 16.38 0.18
C ARG A 675 42.69 15.80 1.59
N PHE A 676 41.78 16.25 2.46
CA PHE A 676 41.75 15.91 3.88
C PHE A 676 43.01 16.36 4.67
N ASP A 677 43.66 17.43 4.22
CA ASP A 677 44.83 18.07 4.85
C ASP A 677 44.48 18.93 6.09
N GLU A 678 43.20 19.06 6.42
CA GLU A 678 42.75 19.87 7.56
C GLU A 678 43.22 19.29 8.91
N THR A 679 43.52 20.19 9.85
CA THR A 679 44.10 19.85 11.17
C THR A 679 43.09 19.88 12.31
N GLY A 680 41.81 20.14 12.03
CA GLY A 680 40.76 20.24 13.05
C GLY A 680 39.39 20.64 12.49
N GLY A 681 38.36 20.57 13.35
CA GLY A 681 36.96 20.78 12.95
C GLY A 681 36.34 19.53 12.30
N THR A 682 35.20 19.70 11.62
CA THR A 682 34.50 18.61 10.92
C THR A 682 34.31 18.86 9.42
N SER A 683 34.79 19.98 8.89
CA SER A 683 34.64 20.36 7.49
C SER A 683 35.88 19.95 6.68
N ALA A 684 35.68 19.22 5.58
CA ALA A 684 36.69 18.95 4.56
C ALA A 684 36.41 19.83 3.33
N ALA A 685 37.33 20.72 3.00
CA ALA A 685 37.16 21.68 1.92
C ALA A 685 37.18 21.00 0.54
N ASP A 686 36.44 21.57 -0.41
CA ASP A 686 36.55 21.23 -1.82
C ASP A 686 37.63 22.09 -2.49
N ALA A 687 38.79 21.50 -2.74
CA ALA A 687 39.95 22.13 -3.36
C ALA A 687 39.76 22.46 -4.85
N THR A 688 38.63 22.08 -5.48
CA THR A 688 38.27 22.55 -6.84
C THR A 688 37.62 23.93 -6.84
N GLY A 689 37.04 24.35 -5.70
CA GLY A 689 36.26 25.58 -5.60
C GLY A 689 34.81 25.47 -6.10
N ASN A 690 34.31 24.28 -6.43
CA ASN A 690 32.94 24.03 -6.88
C ASN A 690 31.91 24.00 -5.73
N GLY A 691 32.34 24.27 -4.49
CA GLY A 691 31.48 24.36 -3.30
C GLY A 691 31.07 23.02 -2.70
N LYS A 692 31.69 21.90 -3.10
CA LYS A 692 31.29 20.54 -2.73
C LYS A 692 31.75 20.09 -1.34
N THR A 693 31.81 21.01 -0.36
CA THR A 693 32.36 20.78 0.99
C THR A 693 31.78 19.52 1.64
N ALA A 694 32.65 18.66 2.16
CA ALA A 694 32.27 17.44 2.86
C ALA A 694 32.34 17.59 4.38
N THR A 695 31.60 16.76 5.12
CA THR A 695 31.47 16.86 6.59
C THR A 695 31.74 15.51 7.28
N LEU A 696 32.74 15.48 8.15
CA LEU A 696 33.03 14.36 9.06
C LEU A 696 31.88 14.24 10.07
N THR A 697 31.35 13.02 10.23
CA THR A 697 30.19 12.70 11.07
C THR A 697 30.49 11.49 11.95
N GLY A 698 29.88 11.43 13.14
CA GLY A 698 30.14 10.37 14.14
C GLY A 698 31.59 10.38 14.61
N GLY A 699 32.16 9.21 14.88
CA GLY A 699 33.58 9.07 15.23
C GLY A 699 34.57 9.11 14.05
N ALA A 700 34.31 9.90 13.02
CA ALA A 700 35.31 10.23 11.99
C ALA A 700 36.25 11.33 12.49
N SER A 701 37.55 11.21 12.23
CA SER A 701 38.57 12.14 12.76
C SER A 701 39.77 12.33 11.85
N TRP A 702 40.42 13.49 11.93
CA TRP A 702 41.67 13.77 11.21
C TRP A 702 42.82 12.86 11.69
N THR A 703 43.64 12.41 10.76
CA THR A 703 44.81 11.54 10.98
C THR A 703 45.92 11.85 9.96
N THR A 704 47.08 11.21 10.10
CA THR A 704 48.14 11.28 9.07
C THR A 704 47.74 10.46 7.85
N GLY A 705 47.83 11.08 6.66
CA GLY A 705 47.49 10.46 5.38
C GLY A 705 48.63 9.66 4.74
N ARG A 706 48.45 9.36 3.45
CA ARG A 706 49.52 8.99 2.52
C ARG A 706 50.41 10.20 2.26
N THR A 707 49.79 11.36 2.05
CA THR A 707 50.46 12.64 1.85
C THR A 707 49.74 13.73 2.62
N GLY A 708 50.33 14.25 3.69
CA GLY A 708 49.68 15.26 4.53
C GLY A 708 48.66 14.64 5.48
N GLY A 709 47.41 15.10 5.41
CA GLY A 709 46.31 14.64 6.26
C GLY A 709 45.47 13.51 5.64
N ALA A 710 44.56 12.96 6.42
CA ALA A 710 43.52 12.02 6.01
C ALA A 710 42.39 11.99 7.05
N VAL A 711 41.29 11.30 6.74
CA VAL A 711 40.22 11.01 7.70
C VAL A 711 40.26 9.54 8.11
N ALA A 712 40.41 9.28 9.42
CA ALA A 712 40.20 7.98 10.03
C ALA A 712 38.71 7.70 10.26
N LEU A 713 38.33 6.44 10.05
CA LEU A 713 36.97 5.91 10.19
C LEU A 713 37.00 4.75 11.19
N ASN A 714 36.17 4.83 12.23
CA ASN A 714 36.27 3.95 13.40
C ASN A 714 35.61 2.57 13.23
N GLY A 715 34.80 2.36 12.18
CA GLY A 715 34.06 1.12 11.96
C GLY A 715 32.80 0.94 12.81
N THR A 716 32.31 1.98 13.49
CA THR A 716 31.09 1.91 14.33
C THR A 716 30.04 2.96 13.96
N ASP A 717 30.45 4.21 13.77
CA ASP A 717 29.57 5.35 13.46
C ASP A 717 30.26 6.48 12.67
N GLY A 718 31.59 6.40 12.49
CA GLY A 718 32.39 7.41 11.79
C GLY A 718 32.28 7.30 10.27
N TYR A 719 31.85 8.38 9.62
CA TYR A 719 31.77 8.49 8.16
C TYR A 719 31.94 9.94 7.69
N ILE A 720 32.07 10.14 6.38
CA ILE A 720 32.11 11.46 5.75
C ILE A 720 30.85 11.61 4.91
N ALA A 721 30.06 12.66 5.16
CA ALA A 721 28.97 13.09 4.30
C ALA A 721 29.52 14.00 3.19
N LEU A 722 29.17 13.71 1.94
CA LEU A 722 29.53 14.51 0.76
C LEU A 722 28.33 15.39 0.34
N ALA A 723 28.56 16.32 -0.59
CA ALA A 723 27.50 17.11 -1.20
C ALA A 723 26.46 16.23 -1.92
N ASP A 724 25.18 16.64 -1.85
CA ASP A 724 24.01 15.95 -2.41
C ASP A 724 23.84 16.15 -3.92
N ASP A 725 24.58 17.07 -4.53
CA ASP A 725 24.57 17.37 -5.96
C ASP A 725 25.88 16.94 -6.67
N LEU A 726 26.69 16.09 -6.03
CA LEU A 726 28.04 15.70 -6.44
C LEU A 726 28.14 15.10 -7.87
N LEU A 727 27.12 14.34 -8.28
CA LEU A 727 27.00 13.71 -9.60
C LEU A 727 25.65 14.00 -10.28
N ALA A 728 24.97 15.08 -9.87
CA ALA A 728 23.69 15.48 -10.46
C ALA A 728 23.84 15.71 -11.98
N GLY A 729 23.04 15.01 -12.79
CA GLY A 729 23.09 15.11 -14.25
C GLY A 729 24.27 14.41 -14.94
N ALA A 730 25.10 13.66 -14.20
CA ALA A 730 26.24 12.96 -14.79
C ALA A 730 25.81 11.81 -15.74
N THR A 731 26.30 11.86 -16.99
CA THR A 731 26.24 10.77 -17.97
C THR A 731 27.56 10.02 -18.13
N ALA A 732 28.63 10.56 -17.54
CA ALA A 732 29.95 9.97 -17.40
C ALA A 732 30.54 10.49 -16.08
N TYR A 733 31.34 9.67 -15.40
CA TYR A 733 31.97 10.07 -14.15
C TYR A 733 33.24 9.27 -13.90
N SER A 734 34.09 9.79 -13.02
CA SER A 734 35.10 8.97 -12.35
C SER A 734 35.20 9.36 -10.88
N VAL A 735 35.33 8.36 -10.01
CA VAL A 735 35.55 8.53 -8.57
C VAL A 735 36.87 7.85 -8.23
N ALA A 736 37.77 8.54 -7.54
CA ALA A 736 39.07 8.04 -7.13
C ALA A 736 39.37 8.41 -5.66
N ALA A 737 40.11 7.57 -4.95
CA ALA A 737 40.53 7.83 -3.57
C ALA A 737 41.74 6.97 -3.19
N TRP A 738 42.51 7.43 -2.22
CA TRP A 738 43.43 6.58 -1.47
C TRP A 738 42.73 6.04 -0.22
N VAL A 739 42.81 4.73 0.02
CA VAL A 739 42.20 4.05 1.17
C VAL A 739 43.21 3.17 1.88
N ARG A 740 43.15 3.12 3.21
CA ARG A 740 43.86 2.14 4.06
C ARG A 740 42.83 1.37 4.88
N LEU A 741 42.86 0.04 4.80
CA LEU A 741 41.98 -0.83 5.60
C LEU A 741 42.67 -1.25 6.90
N ASP A 742 42.08 -0.87 8.05
CA ASP A 742 42.67 -1.11 9.38
C ASP A 742 42.23 -2.47 9.95
N GLY A 743 42.63 -3.52 9.22
CA GLY A 743 42.23 -4.92 9.40
C GLY A 743 41.38 -5.43 8.25
N GLN A 744 40.93 -6.70 8.33
CA GLN A 744 40.02 -7.25 7.34
C GLN A 744 38.70 -6.48 7.36
N ALA A 745 38.28 -5.97 6.20
CA ALA A 745 37.00 -5.29 6.08
C ALA A 745 35.84 -6.22 6.47
N VAL A 746 34.90 -5.67 7.25
CA VAL A 746 33.61 -6.31 7.49
C VAL A 746 32.84 -6.33 6.17
N GLU A 747 32.11 -7.42 5.93
CA GLU A 747 31.28 -7.57 4.74
C GLU A 747 30.33 -6.38 4.59
N TRP A 748 30.17 -5.89 3.35
CA TRP A 748 29.32 -4.76 2.98
C TRP A 748 29.65 -3.39 3.57
N SER A 749 30.75 -3.25 4.32
CA SER A 749 31.33 -1.93 4.57
C SER A 749 31.67 -1.21 3.24
N ARG A 750 31.59 0.12 3.20
CA ARG A 750 31.68 0.90 1.96
C ARG A 750 32.86 1.86 1.98
N ILE A 751 33.63 1.89 0.89
CA ILE A 751 34.61 2.97 0.64
C ILE A 751 33.84 4.23 0.27
N PHE A 752 32.96 4.12 -0.73
CA PHE A 752 31.93 5.11 -1.02
C PHE A 752 30.59 4.45 -1.30
N ASP A 753 29.51 5.18 -1.05
CA ASP A 753 28.13 4.82 -1.41
C ASP A 753 27.35 6.11 -1.75
N ILE A 754 26.82 6.21 -2.96
CA ILE A 754 26.24 7.44 -3.54
C ILE A 754 24.91 7.12 -4.20
N GLY A 755 23.83 7.81 -3.82
CA GLY A 755 22.51 7.60 -4.40
C GLY A 755 21.37 8.34 -3.70
N THR A 756 20.16 7.82 -3.84
CA THR A 756 18.95 8.29 -3.16
C THR A 756 18.39 7.33 -2.12
N GLY A 757 18.95 6.11 -2.02
CA GLY A 757 18.63 5.15 -0.97
C GLY A 757 19.11 3.75 -1.31
N VAL A 758 18.49 2.72 -0.75
CA VAL A 758 18.83 1.31 -1.00
C VAL A 758 18.42 0.79 -2.39
N THR A 759 17.50 1.46 -3.09
CA THR A 759 17.04 1.03 -4.43
C THR A 759 17.76 1.69 -5.59
N ALA A 760 18.27 2.91 -5.40
CA ALA A 760 18.99 3.66 -6.41
C ALA A 760 20.30 4.20 -5.81
N ASN A 761 21.40 3.48 -6.07
CA ASN A 761 22.74 3.84 -5.62
C ASN A 761 23.83 3.23 -6.48
N MET A 762 25.05 3.71 -6.25
CA MET A 762 26.29 3.05 -6.66
C MET A 762 27.29 3.07 -5.51
N PHE A 763 28.05 2.00 -5.37
CA PHE A 763 28.99 1.84 -4.27
C PHE A 763 30.27 1.12 -4.69
N LEU A 764 31.31 1.29 -3.87
CA LEU A 764 32.48 0.41 -3.85
C LEU A 764 32.63 -0.19 -2.45
N THR A 765 32.42 -1.50 -2.33
CA THR A 765 32.72 -2.25 -1.09
C THR A 765 34.06 -2.98 -1.23
N PRO A 766 34.97 -2.88 -0.24
CA PRO A 766 36.23 -3.63 -0.28
C PRO A 766 36.01 -5.13 -0.06
N ARG A 767 34.82 -5.55 0.39
CA ARG A 767 34.46 -6.94 0.61
C ARG A 767 32.94 -7.16 0.56
N ALA A 768 32.45 -7.70 -0.55
CA ALA A 768 31.09 -8.21 -0.67
C ALA A 768 30.94 -9.64 -0.08
N ASP A 769 29.72 -10.18 -0.11
CA ASP A 769 29.35 -11.58 0.19
C ASP A 769 30.24 -12.63 -0.49
N SER A 770 30.67 -12.36 -1.73
CA SER A 770 31.60 -13.20 -2.49
C SER A 770 33.05 -13.17 -1.96
N GLY A 771 33.34 -12.39 -0.92
CA GLY A 771 34.67 -12.16 -0.36
C GLY A 771 35.55 -11.20 -1.16
N LYS A 772 35.02 -10.60 -2.23
CA LYS A 772 35.74 -9.79 -3.22
C LYS A 772 35.53 -8.29 -3.07
N LEU A 773 36.44 -7.50 -3.65
CA LEU A 773 36.19 -6.09 -3.98
C LEU A 773 35.03 -6.03 -5.00
N ARG A 774 33.99 -5.24 -4.73
CA ARG A 774 32.85 -5.08 -5.66
C ARG A 774 32.49 -3.61 -5.86
N PHE A 775 32.52 -3.18 -7.11
CA PHE A 775 31.75 -2.01 -7.55
C PHE A 775 30.37 -2.48 -8.01
N ALA A 776 29.32 -1.75 -7.68
CA ALA A 776 27.99 -1.97 -8.23
C ALA A 776 27.25 -0.64 -8.45
N ILE A 777 26.32 -0.67 -9.40
CA ILE A 777 25.35 0.40 -9.66
C ILE A 777 23.96 -0.22 -9.88
N THR A 778 22.92 0.36 -9.29
CA THR A 778 21.54 -0.12 -9.38
C THR A 778 20.52 1.02 -9.38
N ALA A 779 19.39 0.79 -10.05
CA ALA A 779 18.16 1.58 -9.94
C ALA A 779 16.94 0.67 -9.61
N GLY A 780 17.20 -0.52 -9.07
CA GLY A 780 16.20 -1.51 -8.66
C GLY A 780 16.61 -2.31 -7.42
N GLY A 781 17.52 -1.77 -6.60
CA GLY A 781 18.07 -2.40 -5.40
C GLY A 781 19.05 -3.55 -5.66
N GLY A 782 19.44 -4.24 -4.58
CA GLY A 782 20.52 -5.25 -4.60
C GLY A 782 20.32 -6.43 -5.56
N GLY A 783 19.08 -6.73 -5.96
CA GLY A 783 18.77 -7.76 -6.96
C GLY A 783 18.98 -7.33 -8.42
N ALA A 784 19.08 -6.02 -8.69
CA ALA A 784 19.21 -5.44 -10.04
C ALA A 784 20.60 -4.80 -10.29
N GLU A 785 21.58 -5.07 -9.42
CA GLU A 785 22.92 -4.51 -9.49
C GLU A 785 23.69 -4.91 -10.75
N GLN A 786 24.26 -3.91 -11.41
CA GLN A 786 25.24 -4.07 -12.49
C GLN A 786 26.63 -3.96 -11.86
N ARG A 787 27.36 -5.08 -11.85
CA ARG A 787 28.53 -5.30 -10.98
C ARG A 787 29.86 -5.33 -11.75
N ILE A 788 30.94 -5.04 -11.03
CA ILE A 788 32.32 -5.44 -11.33
C ILE A 788 32.88 -6.06 -10.05
N GLU A 789 33.53 -7.21 -10.15
CA GLU A 789 34.26 -7.83 -9.04
C GLU A 789 35.76 -7.96 -9.35
N ALA A 790 36.59 -7.87 -8.31
CA ALA A 790 38.03 -8.07 -8.37
C ALA A 790 38.56 -8.68 -7.05
N ASP A 791 39.84 -9.01 -7.00
CA ASP A 791 40.48 -9.51 -5.77
C ASP A 791 40.37 -8.47 -4.62
N PRO A 792 40.27 -8.92 -3.35
CA PRO A 792 40.11 -8.03 -2.20
C PRO A 792 41.35 -7.13 -2.01
N LEU A 793 41.11 -5.92 -1.49
CA LEU A 793 42.18 -4.96 -1.20
C LEU A 793 43.10 -5.46 -0.07
N PRO A 794 44.41 -5.14 -0.12
CA PRO A 794 45.32 -5.43 0.98
C PRO A 794 44.98 -4.58 2.23
N THR A 795 45.40 -5.07 3.40
CA THR A 795 45.16 -4.39 4.69
C THR A 795 46.45 -3.76 5.22
N GLY A 796 46.32 -2.72 6.06
CA GLY A 796 47.45 -2.05 6.71
C GLY A 796 48.32 -1.15 5.83
N GLN A 797 48.02 -1.04 4.53
CA GLN A 797 48.73 -0.15 3.59
C GLN A 797 47.77 0.72 2.77
N TRP A 798 48.28 1.84 2.26
CA TRP A 798 47.53 2.71 1.36
C TRP A 798 47.43 2.10 -0.03
N THR A 799 46.21 2.05 -0.57
CA THR A 799 45.90 1.56 -1.91
C THR A 799 45.02 2.58 -2.63
N HIS A 800 45.34 2.87 -3.88
CA HIS A 800 44.55 3.77 -4.72
C HIS A 800 43.44 2.98 -5.39
N VAL A 801 42.18 3.40 -5.22
CA VAL A 801 41.03 2.82 -5.91
C VAL A 801 40.40 3.86 -6.82
N ALA A 802 39.98 3.46 -8.01
CA ALA A 802 39.17 4.30 -8.88
C ALA A 802 38.15 3.52 -9.68
N VAL A 803 36.99 4.15 -9.93
CA VAL A 803 35.98 3.69 -10.88
C VAL A 803 35.83 4.77 -11.94
N ALA A 804 35.94 4.41 -13.22
CA ALA A 804 35.68 5.28 -14.34
C ALA A 804 34.50 4.73 -15.16
N TYR A 805 33.52 5.58 -15.45
CA TYR A 805 32.33 5.25 -16.23
C TYR A 805 32.12 6.22 -17.39
N GLY A 806 31.69 5.67 -18.53
CA GLY A 806 31.14 6.43 -19.65
C GLY A 806 30.79 5.51 -20.82
N SER A 807 29.88 5.97 -21.69
CA SER A 807 29.47 5.23 -22.89
C SER A 807 29.06 3.77 -22.62
N GLY A 808 28.33 3.54 -21.52
CA GLY A 808 27.86 2.21 -21.11
C GLY A 808 28.94 1.26 -20.56
N THR A 809 30.17 1.74 -20.35
CA THR A 809 31.27 0.95 -19.79
C THR A 809 31.71 1.52 -18.44
N ALA A 810 31.70 0.68 -17.41
CA ALA A 810 32.38 0.93 -16.13
C ALA A 810 33.68 0.13 -16.06
N VAL A 811 34.73 0.73 -15.52
CA VAL A 811 36.05 0.10 -15.30
C VAL A 811 36.52 0.38 -13.88
N LEU A 812 36.96 -0.67 -13.18
CA LEU A 812 37.48 -0.63 -11.82
C LEU A 812 39.01 -0.74 -11.85
N TYR A 813 39.68 0.13 -11.10
CA TYR A 813 41.13 0.22 -11.00
C TYR A 813 41.60 0.10 -9.55
N VAL A 814 42.73 -0.58 -9.36
CA VAL A 814 43.48 -0.67 -8.09
C VAL A 814 44.96 -0.38 -8.39
N ASP A 815 45.57 0.54 -7.63
CA ASP A 815 46.96 1.01 -7.79
C ASP A 815 47.32 1.32 -9.26
N GLY A 816 46.41 2.05 -9.93
CA GLY A 816 46.54 2.49 -11.32
C GLY A 816 46.22 1.42 -12.38
N ARG A 817 46.09 0.14 -12.00
CA ARG A 817 45.83 -0.98 -12.91
C ARG A 817 44.35 -1.30 -13.00
N GLU A 818 43.86 -1.58 -14.21
CA GLU A 818 42.52 -2.14 -14.42
C GLU A 818 42.45 -3.55 -13.79
N VAL A 819 41.48 -3.78 -12.91
CA VAL A 819 41.22 -5.08 -12.28
C VAL A 819 39.89 -5.70 -12.71
N GLY A 820 39.02 -4.95 -13.38
CA GLY A 820 37.79 -5.47 -13.97
C GLY A 820 37.00 -4.41 -14.73
N ARG A 821 36.11 -4.85 -15.63
CA ARG A 821 35.17 -3.97 -16.35
C ARG A 821 33.80 -4.60 -16.50
N ASN A 822 32.80 -3.75 -16.71
CA ASN A 822 31.49 -4.12 -17.20
C ASN A 822 31.15 -3.20 -18.38
N ALA A 823 31.02 -3.77 -19.59
CA ALA A 823 30.78 -3.05 -20.84
C ALA A 823 29.29 -3.01 -21.26
N GLN A 824 28.39 -3.37 -20.34
CA GLN A 824 26.93 -3.42 -20.55
C GLN A 824 26.18 -2.69 -19.44
N VAL A 825 26.77 -1.62 -18.90
CA VAL A 825 26.16 -0.83 -17.83
C VAL A 825 25.13 0.14 -18.43
N THR A 826 23.86 -0.09 -18.11
CA THR A 826 22.71 0.70 -18.58
C THR A 826 22.12 1.63 -17.52
N VAL A 827 22.58 1.54 -16.27
CA VAL A 827 22.22 2.47 -15.20
C VAL A 827 23.25 3.60 -15.13
N GLU A 828 22.78 4.84 -15.04
CA GLU A 828 23.58 6.06 -14.91
C GLU A 828 23.17 6.84 -13.65
N PRO A 829 24.04 7.66 -13.05
CA PRO A 829 23.70 8.45 -11.85
C PRO A 829 22.47 9.36 -12.04
N ARG A 830 22.25 9.90 -13.25
CA ARG A 830 21.03 10.64 -13.60
C ARG A 830 19.72 9.83 -13.50
N HIS A 831 19.78 8.50 -13.37
CA HIS A 831 18.62 7.64 -13.12
C HIS A 831 18.27 7.53 -11.62
N PHE A 832 19.13 8.03 -10.72
CA PHE A 832 18.83 8.07 -9.28
C PHE A 832 17.89 9.24 -8.90
N GLY A 833 17.75 10.21 -9.80
CA GLY A 833 17.03 11.47 -9.62
C GLY A 833 17.85 12.65 -10.16
N ASN A 834 17.20 13.81 -10.32
CA ASN A 834 17.87 15.08 -10.57
C ASN A 834 18.64 15.59 -9.33
N HIS A 835 18.29 15.08 -8.16
CA HIS A 835 18.96 15.33 -6.89
C HIS A 835 19.40 14.00 -6.28
N LEU A 836 20.69 13.84 -5.92
CA LEU A 836 21.08 12.75 -5.03
C LEU A 836 20.69 13.18 -3.61
N ARG A 837 20.52 12.22 -2.70
CA ARG A 837 20.07 12.53 -1.32
C ARG A 837 21.09 12.13 -0.26
N ALA A 838 21.98 11.22 -0.62
CA ALA A 838 22.98 10.69 0.27
C ALA A 838 24.21 10.27 -0.54
N ALA A 839 25.35 10.86 -0.20
CA ALA A 839 26.65 10.52 -0.74
C ALA A 839 27.61 10.41 0.44
N TYR A 840 28.20 9.24 0.64
CA TYR A 840 28.99 8.93 1.82
C TYR A 840 30.34 8.33 1.46
N LEU A 841 31.31 8.55 2.34
CA LEU A 841 32.52 7.73 2.46
C LEU A 841 32.50 7.02 3.81
N GLY A 842 32.72 5.71 3.83
CA GLY A 842 32.74 4.91 5.07
C GLY A 842 31.39 4.40 5.58
N LYS A 843 30.27 4.78 4.98
CA LYS A 843 28.89 4.41 5.36
C LYS A 843 28.12 3.89 4.15
N SER A 844 27.18 2.97 4.34
CA SER A 844 26.23 2.55 3.31
C SER A 844 24.88 3.27 3.36
N GLN A 845 24.17 3.26 2.23
CA GLN A 845 22.73 3.52 2.15
C GLN A 845 21.91 2.44 2.85
N TYR A 846 22.43 1.21 2.89
CA TYR A 846 21.87 0.09 3.63
C TYR A 846 22.26 0.16 5.12
N PRO A 847 21.58 -0.58 6.02
CA PRO A 847 21.99 -0.74 7.43
C PRO A 847 23.23 -1.66 7.59
N ASP A 848 24.22 -1.50 6.71
CA ASP A 848 25.45 -2.28 6.68
C ASP A 848 26.52 -1.71 7.63
N PRO A 849 27.55 -2.49 8.01
CA PRO A 849 28.63 -2.04 8.86
C PRO A 849 29.43 -0.85 8.31
N TYR A 850 29.87 0.04 9.19
CA TYR A 850 30.76 1.15 8.83
C TYR A 850 32.17 0.66 8.48
N LEU A 851 32.86 1.39 7.61
CA LEU A 851 34.25 1.10 7.27
C LEU A 851 35.19 1.41 8.43
N LYS A 852 36.14 0.51 8.69
CA LYS A 852 37.26 0.74 9.61
C LYS A 852 38.56 0.93 8.81
N GLY A 853 39.16 2.11 8.90
CA GLY A 853 40.31 2.45 8.07
C GLY A 853 40.59 3.95 8.03
N ALA A 854 41.24 4.39 6.95
CA ALA A 854 41.40 5.81 6.65
C ALA A 854 41.22 6.09 5.14
N ILE A 855 40.76 7.29 4.80
CA ILE A 855 40.59 7.78 3.43
C ILE A 855 41.36 9.09 3.26
N ASP A 856 42.06 9.21 2.13
CA ASP A 856 42.90 10.33 1.71
C ASP A 856 42.56 10.67 0.24
N ASP A 857 42.75 11.93 -0.15
CA ASP A 857 42.74 12.41 -1.54
C ASP A 857 41.54 11.92 -2.39
N PHE A 858 40.32 12.14 -1.91
CA PHE A 858 39.09 11.78 -2.62
C PHE A 858 38.79 12.77 -3.76
N ARG A 859 38.57 12.25 -4.97
CA ARG A 859 38.40 13.03 -6.20
C ARG A 859 37.21 12.55 -7.02
N VAL A 860 36.45 13.50 -7.55
CA VAL A 860 35.33 13.23 -8.46
C VAL A 860 35.49 14.02 -9.75
N TYR A 861 35.23 13.39 -10.88
CA TYR A 861 35.34 13.95 -12.22
C TYR A 861 34.01 13.75 -12.96
N GLY A 862 33.46 14.80 -13.57
CA GLY A 862 32.28 14.71 -14.46
C GLY A 862 32.56 14.12 -15.84
N ARG A 863 33.52 13.21 -15.93
CA ARG A 863 33.98 12.54 -17.15
C ARG A 863 34.63 11.19 -16.82
N THR A 864 34.75 10.35 -17.83
CA THR A 864 35.60 9.16 -17.78
C THR A 864 37.08 9.58 -17.79
N LEU A 865 37.86 9.08 -16.84
CA LEU A 865 39.33 9.13 -16.87
C LEU A 865 39.86 8.00 -17.74
N THR A 866 40.97 8.27 -18.44
CA THR A 866 41.74 7.25 -19.13
C THR A 866 42.61 6.45 -18.16
N ALA A 867 43.00 5.22 -18.53
CA ALA A 867 43.90 4.40 -17.71
C ALA A 867 45.25 5.10 -17.41
N ALA A 868 45.74 5.95 -18.32
CA ALA A 868 46.95 6.74 -18.11
C ALA A 868 46.76 7.82 -17.03
N GLU A 869 45.63 8.53 -17.05
CA GLU A 869 45.28 9.50 -16.00
C GLU A 869 45.10 8.80 -14.64
N VAL A 870 44.40 7.67 -14.58
CA VAL A 870 44.25 6.89 -13.35
C VAL A 870 45.60 6.36 -12.84
N THR A 871 46.52 5.98 -13.74
CA THR A 871 47.91 5.62 -13.38
C THR A 871 48.65 6.81 -12.77
N THR A 872 48.46 8.03 -13.28
CA THR A 872 49.04 9.25 -12.71
C THR A 872 48.48 9.60 -11.34
N LEU A 873 47.20 9.30 -11.06
CA LEU A 873 46.60 9.50 -9.72
C LEU A 873 47.12 8.50 -8.67
N ALA A 874 47.57 7.32 -9.12
CA ALA A 874 48.09 6.25 -8.27
C ALA A 874 49.61 6.37 -7.95
N GLN A 875 50.26 7.46 -8.38
CA GLN A 875 51.67 7.76 -8.11
C GLN A 875 51.84 8.70 -6.90
#